data_AF-A0AAD4HXC9-F1
#
_entry.id   AF-A0AAD4HXC9-F1
#
_cell.length_a   1.000
_cell.length_b   1.000
_cell.length_c   1.000
_cell.angle_alpha   90.00
_cell.angle_beta   90.00
_cell.angle_gamma   90.00
#
_symmetry.space_group_name_H-M   'P 1'
#
loop_
_entity.id
_entity.type
_entity.pdbx_description
1 polymer ?
#
loop_
_entity_poly.entity_id
_entity_poly.type
_entity_poly.pdbx_seq_one_letter_code
_entity_poly.pdbx_strand_id
1 'polypeptide(L)'
;MIGFLVVKRGIEMLVGIYAVLLCGAQYVPLDGGIVTTATLQTVISQSGSSLIVCTASAKRRLQQTESDTIRNCRLLCIEDELEGGTPKGVDVTHSNVTNLVCLSPGNLGIRPGVKVGQVLNVSFDMAKLSLTDVQIDVLICTPSILGLKTPEEFPNIKVVATAGERSNQLNGTYYNCCGPTETTIVNTMHRHQLGEPLTIGKPTPNNSVYILDDDLRPVAVGHVGTMWAGGRGVSRGYLGLADVTAARFRRDPFTGDGSMMYNTGDLGQWLDSGEIEILGRMDDQVKVKGFRVELDGVANVLVTVPGIQNAFALLIDGEIHAFVHPASHDTQQVQRAVEEILPYYSRPARIHGLDNLPLTQNGKVDKAALRALAAPRPPSGGSSDAQPDLEHGAVDTLTEKRSLSSTEEGYSSTLDLDKPEAQIDFDLDRDLPPKTLPKLCRNLVYRAFIPYRFLLTLVYLGNIGAMVAMYVQSINRAWVGNMVAMNLLIAVLVRQDMVVNALFTTASSVPKSWPLRLRASCAKIYHMGGVHSAAATWSGVWLLAANVGDAYCFSSNSCGAGYPSHSKAFQALSWMLTVFFAAVLVLALPPFRAKHHDFFERSHRFLGWTMLVLFWVQTMLGISDEATVASSPYGATVVSTPGFWILLGATLSIASSWLWLRKVPVTSEVLSNHAIRLHFSYTVPVNGTSTRLSFRPLLEWHSFATIPAPQPARGFPAGYSLVVSNAGDWTHACIQRAPSHIWVRGIPVCGVMRIATLFSRLVIVATGSGIGPLLGHIQQPSCATACLWSTKDPVKTYGRDVVDLVKRQIPGAVIWDTTAQGRPDMVKLSYNMARSFRAEAVIIIANRKITTKVVYGLETRGVHAYGAIWDS
;
A
#
# COMPACT_ATOMS: atom_id res chain seq x y z
N MET A 1 22.26 -33.61 20.40
CA MET A 1 22.54 -32.15 20.47
C MET A 1 21.24 -31.43 20.15
N ILE A 2 20.87 -30.38 20.90
CA ILE A 2 19.67 -29.58 20.59
C ILE A 2 20.14 -28.30 19.89
N GLY A 3 19.55 -27.95 18.75
CA GLY A 3 19.81 -26.70 18.04
C GLY A 3 18.56 -25.85 17.98
N PHE A 4 18.65 -24.56 18.32
CA PHE A 4 17.53 -23.65 18.06
C PHE A 4 17.36 -23.41 16.57
N LEU A 5 16.11 -23.22 16.13
CA LEU A 5 15.78 -22.77 14.80
C LEU A 5 14.88 -21.53 14.87
N VAL A 6 15.50 -20.35 14.79
CA VAL A 6 14.83 -19.04 14.84
C VAL A 6 14.68 -18.50 13.42
N VAL A 7 13.57 -18.84 12.76
CA VAL A 7 13.35 -18.60 11.32
C VAL A 7 11.94 -18.07 11.04
N LYS A 8 11.79 -17.30 9.97
CA LYS A 8 10.46 -16.99 9.40
C LYS A 8 10.03 -18.07 8.41
N ARG A 9 8.73 -18.14 8.11
CA ARG A 9 8.20 -19.05 7.09
C ARG A 9 8.79 -18.74 5.72
N GLY A 10 9.53 -19.70 5.17
CA GLY A 10 10.20 -19.64 3.87
C GLY A 10 10.74 -21.01 3.47
N ILE A 11 11.56 -21.07 2.41
CA ILE A 11 12.28 -22.30 2.05
C ILE A 11 13.43 -22.56 3.04
N GLU A 12 13.98 -21.49 3.60
CA GLU A 12 15.01 -21.41 4.63
C GLU A 12 14.59 -22.17 5.90
N MET A 13 13.30 -22.11 6.25
CA MET A 13 12.69 -22.87 7.34
C MET A 13 12.77 -24.38 7.09
N LEU A 14 12.39 -24.84 5.89
CA LEU A 14 12.39 -26.26 5.52
C LEU A 14 13.83 -26.80 5.44
N VAL A 15 14.74 -26.02 4.84
CA VAL A 15 16.18 -26.33 4.79
C VAL A 15 16.78 -26.38 6.20
N GLY A 16 16.41 -25.44 7.08
CA GLY A 16 16.87 -25.41 8.47
C GLY A 16 16.41 -26.61 9.30
N ILE A 17 15.12 -26.96 9.24
CA ILE A 17 14.58 -28.17 9.89
C ILE A 17 15.32 -29.42 9.37
N TYR A 18 15.42 -29.56 8.04
CA TYR A 18 16.02 -30.74 7.43
C TYR A 18 17.53 -30.86 7.74
N ALA A 19 18.27 -29.75 7.76
CA ALA A 19 19.68 -29.73 8.12
C ALA A 19 19.93 -30.15 9.59
N VAL A 20 19.12 -29.64 10.54
CA VAL A 20 19.25 -30.03 11.95
C VAL A 20 18.94 -31.52 12.14
N LEU A 21 17.91 -32.04 11.48
CA LEU A 21 17.57 -33.47 11.51
C LEU A 21 18.64 -34.35 10.85
N LEU A 22 19.22 -33.94 9.71
CA LEU A 22 20.34 -34.64 9.06
C LEU A 22 21.59 -34.71 9.94
N CYS A 23 21.83 -33.71 10.79
CA CYS A 23 22.90 -33.73 11.79
C CYS A 23 22.59 -34.59 13.04
N GLY A 24 21.48 -35.34 13.06
CA GLY A 24 21.07 -36.13 14.22
C GLY A 24 20.69 -35.27 15.45
N ALA A 25 20.32 -34.01 15.21
CA ALA A 25 19.97 -33.05 16.25
C ALA A 25 18.45 -32.80 16.29
N GLN A 26 17.96 -32.38 17.46
CA GLN A 26 16.58 -31.96 17.66
C GLN A 26 16.49 -30.44 17.48
N TYR A 27 15.47 -29.96 16.79
CA TYR A 27 15.22 -28.53 16.61
C TYR A 27 14.15 -28.03 17.59
N VAL A 28 14.33 -26.80 18.10
CA VAL A 28 13.25 -26.06 18.79
C VAL A 28 12.77 -24.95 17.83
N PRO A 29 11.55 -25.06 17.28
CA PRO A 29 11.05 -24.12 16.28
C PRO A 29 10.49 -22.85 16.93
N LEU A 30 11.16 -21.73 16.68
CA LEU A 30 10.75 -20.41 17.16
C LEU A 30 10.53 -19.53 15.93
N ASP A 31 9.28 -19.11 15.67
CA ASP A 31 9.03 -18.16 14.59
C ASP A 31 9.78 -16.86 14.88
N GLY A 32 10.77 -16.57 14.06
CA GLY A 32 11.49 -15.31 14.08
C GLY A 32 10.57 -14.11 13.89
N GLY A 33 9.30 -14.29 13.49
CA GLY A 33 8.25 -13.27 13.50
C GLY A 33 7.45 -13.12 14.78
N ILE A 34 7.33 -14.15 15.62
CA ILE A 34 6.27 -14.25 16.67
C ILE A 34 6.82 -14.87 18.00
N VAL A 35 8.10 -14.64 18.32
CA VAL A 35 8.70 -14.94 19.64
C VAL A 35 9.39 -13.70 20.25
N THR A 36 9.19 -13.40 21.55
CA THR A 36 9.63 -12.15 22.22
C THR A 36 11.05 -12.29 22.77
N THR A 37 11.77 -11.18 23.01
CA THR A 37 13.13 -11.23 23.57
C THR A 37 13.17 -11.96 24.92
N ALA A 38 12.23 -11.64 25.82
CA ALA A 38 12.06 -12.32 27.11
C ALA A 38 11.79 -13.83 26.96
N THR A 39 11.11 -14.21 25.88
CA THR A 39 10.90 -15.62 25.54
C THR A 39 12.14 -16.29 25.00
N LEU A 40 12.86 -15.66 24.07
CA LEU A 40 14.08 -16.23 23.52
C LEU A 40 15.04 -16.54 24.68
N GLN A 41 15.23 -15.61 25.62
CA GLN A 41 15.95 -15.84 26.87
C GLN A 41 15.40 -17.07 27.65
N THR A 42 14.09 -17.10 27.92
CA THR A 42 13.45 -18.16 28.70
C THR A 42 13.63 -19.54 28.05
N VAL A 43 13.23 -19.71 26.78
CA VAL A 43 13.31 -21.01 26.09
C VAL A 43 14.76 -21.43 25.86
N ILE A 44 15.68 -20.50 25.55
CA ILE A 44 17.11 -20.81 25.44
C ILE A 44 17.64 -21.36 26.76
N SER A 45 17.35 -20.71 27.89
CA SER A 45 17.79 -21.17 29.22
C SER A 45 17.25 -22.55 29.59
N GLN A 46 15.96 -22.82 29.35
CA GLN A 46 15.32 -24.11 29.66
C GLN A 46 15.82 -25.28 28.80
N SER A 47 16.33 -25.01 27.60
CA SER A 47 16.79 -26.06 26.67
C SER A 47 18.20 -26.61 26.94
N GLY A 48 19.05 -25.85 27.64
CA GLY A 48 20.49 -26.15 27.76
C GLY A 48 21.27 -26.18 26.43
N SER A 49 20.73 -25.66 25.31
CA SER A 49 21.43 -25.65 24.02
C SER A 49 22.58 -24.64 23.97
N SER A 50 23.66 -25.04 23.29
CA SER A 50 24.83 -24.20 23.00
C SER A 50 24.91 -23.72 21.54
N LEU A 51 23.89 -23.99 20.71
CA LEU A 51 23.89 -23.74 19.26
C LEU A 51 22.55 -23.17 18.78
N ILE A 52 22.60 -21.99 18.17
CA ILE A 52 21.40 -21.33 17.61
C ILE A 52 21.58 -21.16 16.10
N VAL A 53 20.73 -21.84 15.33
CA VAL A 53 20.52 -21.56 13.91
C VAL A 53 19.42 -20.50 13.81
N CYS A 54 19.75 -19.34 13.27
CA CYS A 54 18.86 -18.19 13.25
C CYS A 54 18.94 -17.45 11.91
N THR A 55 18.02 -16.53 11.66
CA THR A 55 18.19 -15.57 10.56
C THR A 55 19.29 -14.54 10.86
N ALA A 56 19.90 -13.94 9.83
CA ALA A 56 20.99 -12.97 10.00
C ALA A 56 20.57 -11.67 10.74
N SER A 57 19.27 -11.48 10.93
CA SER A 57 18.61 -10.38 11.63
C SER A 57 17.97 -10.77 12.97
N ALA A 58 17.43 -11.99 13.11
CA ALA A 58 17.21 -12.60 14.43
C ALA A 58 18.53 -12.61 15.21
N LYS A 59 19.65 -12.87 14.53
CA LYS A 59 21.01 -12.66 15.05
C LYS A 59 21.21 -11.27 15.66
N ARG A 60 20.72 -10.20 15.02
CA ARG A 60 20.88 -8.81 15.51
C ARG A 60 20.15 -8.60 16.84
N ARG A 61 18.91 -9.09 16.97
CA ARG A 61 18.13 -8.99 18.22
C ARG A 61 18.69 -9.91 19.32
N LEU A 62 19.10 -11.13 18.97
CA LEU A 62 19.85 -12.03 19.88
C LEU A 62 21.15 -11.39 20.39
N GLN A 63 21.93 -10.72 19.53
CA GLN A 63 23.17 -10.03 19.90
C GLN A 63 22.94 -8.74 20.71
N GLN A 64 21.81 -8.07 20.53
CA GLN A 64 21.39 -6.91 21.33
C GLN A 64 20.80 -7.29 22.70
N THR A 65 20.58 -8.58 22.95
CA THR A 65 19.99 -9.06 24.21
C THR A 65 21.08 -9.16 25.29
N GLU A 66 20.92 -8.42 26.37
CA GLU A 66 21.82 -8.50 27.54
C GLU A 66 21.52 -9.74 28.39
N SER A 67 21.90 -10.90 27.87
CA SER A 67 21.82 -12.19 28.56
C SER A 67 23.08 -12.99 28.27
N ASP A 68 23.87 -13.28 29.30
CA ASP A 68 25.11 -14.05 29.15
C ASP A 68 24.85 -15.49 28.68
N THR A 69 23.68 -16.04 28.99
CA THR A 69 23.18 -17.32 28.45
C THR A 69 23.13 -17.31 26.92
N ILE A 70 22.72 -16.21 26.29
CA ILE A 70 22.65 -16.07 24.82
C ILE A 70 24.05 -15.76 24.25
N ARG A 71 24.86 -14.95 24.95
CA ARG A 71 26.23 -14.60 24.52
C ARG A 71 27.16 -15.82 24.44
N ASN A 72 26.93 -16.83 25.28
CA ASN A 72 27.71 -18.07 25.30
C ASN A 72 27.31 -19.09 24.21
N CYS A 73 26.23 -18.85 23.45
CA CYS A 73 25.77 -19.75 22.39
C CYS A 73 26.42 -19.44 21.03
N ARG A 74 26.77 -20.49 20.28
CA ARG A 74 27.32 -20.35 18.92
C ARG A 74 26.19 -20.05 17.93
N LEU A 75 26.30 -18.96 17.17
CA LEU A 75 25.28 -18.51 16.21
C LEU A 75 25.63 -18.94 14.77
N LEU A 76 24.67 -19.56 14.07
CA LEU A 76 24.71 -19.92 12.64
C LEU A 76 23.57 -19.18 11.91
N CYS A 77 23.79 -18.64 10.70
CA CYS A 77 22.93 -17.55 10.17
C CYS A 77 22.37 -17.76 8.73
N ILE A 78 21.05 -17.59 8.54
CA ILE A 78 20.30 -17.73 7.27
C ILE A 78 19.03 -16.79 7.25
N GLU A 79 19.08 -15.60 6.64
CA GLU A 79 18.09 -14.44 6.61
C GLU A 79 16.55 -14.75 6.59
N ASP A 80 15.55 -13.93 7.06
CA ASP A 80 15.39 -12.67 7.86
C ASP A 80 13.86 -12.47 8.23
N GLU A 81 13.28 -11.63 9.14
CA GLU A 81 13.67 -10.64 10.20
C GLU A 81 12.47 -10.30 11.18
N LEU A 82 12.54 -10.71 12.48
CA LEU A 82 11.84 -10.24 13.75
C LEU A 82 10.28 -10.24 13.95
N GLU A 83 9.62 -10.34 15.15
CA GLU A 83 9.77 -11.17 16.41
C GLU A 83 8.75 -10.78 17.59
N GLY A 84 7.85 -11.65 18.11
CA GLY A 84 7.15 -11.50 19.45
C GLY A 84 6.12 -12.57 20.01
N GLY A 85 6.33 -13.24 21.19
CA GLY A 85 5.47 -14.25 21.89
C GLY A 85 6.16 -15.28 22.87
N THR A 86 5.48 -15.98 23.84
CA THR A 86 6.05 -16.87 24.94
C THR A 86 5.41 -18.29 25.15
N PRO A 87 6.13 -19.45 25.09
CA PRO A 87 5.55 -20.81 25.21
C PRO A 87 6.15 -21.75 26.32
N LYS A 88 5.54 -22.93 26.49
CA LYS A 88 6.05 -24.13 27.21
C LYS A 88 6.56 -25.19 26.20
N GLY A 89 7.60 -25.97 26.51
CA GLY A 89 8.22 -26.95 25.59
C GLY A 89 7.82 -28.42 25.82
N VAL A 90 7.60 -29.18 24.73
CA VAL A 90 7.24 -30.61 24.72
C VAL A 90 8.28 -31.42 23.92
N ASP A 91 8.78 -32.55 24.46
CA ASP A 91 9.74 -33.42 23.76
C ASP A 91 9.03 -34.48 22.88
N VAL A 92 8.98 -34.22 21.57
CA VAL A 92 8.42 -35.11 20.55
C VAL A 92 9.55 -35.81 19.78
N THR A 93 9.47 -37.14 19.66
CA THR A 93 10.47 -37.97 18.97
C THR A 93 10.14 -38.17 17.48
N HIS A 94 11.17 -38.41 16.67
CA HIS A 94 11.00 -38.74 15.25
C HIS A 94 10.06 -39.94 15.03
N SER A 95 10.12 -40.95 15.92
CA SER A 95 9.23 -42.11 15.90
C SER A 95 7.75 -41.77 16.13
N ASN A 96 7.44 -40.78 16.98
CA ASN A 96 6.06 -40.31 17.14
C ASN A 96 5.56 -39.67 15.83
N VAL A 97 6.38 -38.82 15.19
CA VAL A 97 6.00 -38.12 13.95
C VAL A 97 5.80 -39.10 12.79
N THR A 98 6.74 -40.04 12.57
CA THR A 98 6.60 -41.04 11.48
C THR A 98 5.39 -41.95 11.65
N ASN A 99 4.96 -42.21 12.89
CA ASN A 99 3.76 -43.01 13.14
C ASN A 99 2.51 -42.36 12.54
N LEU A 100 2.38 -41.03 12.65
CA LEU A 100 1.26 -40.28 12.08
C LEU A 100 1.42 -40.08 10.57
N VAL A 101 2.56 -39.53 10.11
CA VAL A 101 2.68 -39.04 8.71
C VAL A 101 2.92 -40.14 7.67
N CYS A 102 3.31 -41.35 8.07
CA CYS A 102 3.51 -42.46 7.13
C CYS A 102 2.26 -43.36 6.98
N LEU A 103 1.32 -43.33 7.94
CA LEU A 103 0.17 -44.25 7.99
C LEU A 103 -1.14 -43.54 7.64
N SER A 104 -2.09 -44.28 7.04
CA SER A 104 -3.43 -43.76 6.74
C SER A 104 -4.29 -43.76 8.02
N PRO A 105 -5.12 -42.71 8.29
CA PRO A 105 -5.40 -41.54 7.46
C PRO A 105 -4.42 -40.36 7.63
N GLY A 106 -3.50 -40.39 8.59
CA GLY A 106 -2.59 -39.28 8.91
C GLY A 106 -1.66 -38.83 7.78
N ASN A 107 -1.36 -39.71 6.81
CA ASN A 107 -0.60 -39.41 5.60
C ASN A 107 -1.40 -38.62 4.53
N LEU A 108 -2.71 -38.44 4.70
CA LEU A 108 -3.64 -37.72 3.82
C LEU A 108 -3.59 -38.11 2.33
N GLY A 109 -3.04 -39.29 2.00
CA GLY A 109 -2.80 -39.72 0.61
C GLY A 109 -1.71 -38.94 -0.13
N ILE A 110 -0.84 -38.21 0.58
CA ILE A 110 0.26 -37.42 0.01
C ILE A 110 1.28 -38.36 -0.65
N ARG A 111 1.66 -38.04 -1.89
CA ARG A 111 2.60 -38.80 -2.73
C ARG A 111 3.32 -37.88 -3.73
N PRO A 112 4.42 -38.31 -4.37
CA PRO A 112 5.11 -37.48 -5.37
C PRO A 112 4.15 -36.93 -6.44
N GLY A 113 4.23 -35.61 -6.69
CA GLY A 113 3.33 -34.88 -7.58
C GLY A 113 2.13 -34.20 -6.91
N VAL A 114 1.79 -34.54 -5.67
CA VAL A 114 0.73 -33.87 -4.88
C VAL A 114 1.22 -32.52 -4.36
N LYS A 115 0.43 -31.46 -4.55
CA LYS A 115 0.73 -30.09 -4.08
C LYS A 115 0.07 -29.85 -2.73
N VAL A 116 0.86 -29.67 -1.67
CA VAL A 116 0.40 -29.48 -0.28
C VAL A 116 0.53 -28.01 0.14
N GLY A 117 -0.52 -27.42 0.70
CA GLY A 117 -0.55 -26.01 1.10
C GLY A 117 0.05 -25.74 2.49
N GLN A 118 1.27 -25.21 2.57
CA GLN A 118 1.91 -24.79 3.83
C GLN A 118 1.33 -23.47 4.37
N VAL A 119 0.10 -23.52 4.90
CA VAL A 119 -0.59 -22.39 5.53
C VAL A 119 -0.30 -22.24 7.04
N LEU A 120 0.37 -23.21 7.65
CA LEU A 120 0.64 -23.31 9.09
C LEU A 120 2.02 -22.76 9.51
N ASN A 121 2.14 -22.31 10.76
CA ASN A 121 3.34 -21.67 11.32
C ASN A 121 4.33 -22.71 11.87
N VAL A 122 5.63 -22.39 11.92
CA VAL A 122 6.67 -23.24 12.50
C VAL A 122 6.50 -23.42 14.01
N SER A 123 5.98 -22.39 14.71
CA SER A 123 5.55 -22.47 16.12
C SER A 123 4.04 -22.69 16.28
N PHE A 124 3.44 -23.32 15.25
CA PHE A 124 2.01 -23.66 15.05
C PHE A 124 1.04 -22.53 14.65
N ASP A 125 0.26 -22.86 13.61
CA ASP A 125 -1.00 -22.31 13.10
C ASP A 125 -1.32 -20.80 13.22
N MET A 126 -0.78 -20.02 12.28
CA MET A 126 -1.58 -19.21 11.33
C MET A 126 -0.68 -18.57 10.24
N ALA A 127 -1.20 -18.39 9.01
CA ALA A 127 -0.95 -17.21 8.18
C ALA A 127 -1.97 -17.08 7.03
N LYS A 128 -2.18 -15.85 6.55
CA LYS A 128 -3.04 -15.47 5.43
C LYS A 128 -2.33 -15.75 4.10
N LEU A 129 -2.66 -16.86 3.43
CA LEU A 129 -2.19 -17.20 2.07
C LEU A 129 -3.29 -16.94 1.04
N SER A 130 -2.99 -16.29 -0.10
CA SER A 130 -3.93 -16.27 -1.23
C SER A 130 -3.80 -17.58 -2.01
N LEU A 131 -4.68 -18.53 -1.71
CA LEU A 131 -4.79 -19.85 -2.36
C LEU A 131 -5.28 -19.79 -3.83
N THR A 132 -5.37 -18.59 -4.42
CA THR A 132 -5.93 -18.35 -5.77
C THR A 132 -4.96 -18.70 -6.90
N ASP A 133 -3.67 -18.44 -6.71
CA ASP A 133 -2.68 -18.43 -7.79
C ASP A 133 -1.89 -19.76 -7.84
N VAL A 134 -2.18 -20.70 -6.93
CA VAL A 134 -1.46 -21.96 -6.75
C VAL A 134 -2.46 -23.12 -6.65
N GLN A 135 -2.45 -24.01 -7.65
CA GLN A 135 -3.14 -25.30 -7.54
C GLN A 135 -2.61 -26.06 -6.32
N ILE A 136 -3.49 -26.41 -5.39
CA ILE A 136 -3.18 -27.18 -4.18
C ILE A 136 -4.17 -28.33 -4.11
N ASP A 137 -3.67 -29.55 -3.94
CA ASP A 137 -4.46 -30.77 -3.82
C ASP A 137 -4.88 -31.06 -2.38
N VAL A 138 -4.00 -30.73 -1.42
CA VAL A 138 -4.15 -31.03 0.02
C VAL A 138 -3.92 -29.79 0.86
N LEU A 139 -4.88 -29.45 1.73
CA LEU A 139 -4.79 -28.33 2.67
C LEU A 139 -4.91 -28.82 4.11
N ILE A 140 -4.00 -28.38 4.98
CA ILE A 140 -4.06 -28.60 6.44
C ILE A 140 -4.16 -27.23 7.10
N CYS A 141 -5.24 -26.96 7.86
CA CYS A 141 -5.51 -25.62 8.39
C CYS A 141 -6.45 -25.60 9.61
N THR A 142 -6.45 -24.52 10.40
CA THR A 142 -7.50 -24.32 11.43
C THR A 142 -8.85 -24.00 10.78
N PRO A 143 -9.98 -24.37 11.40
CA PRO A 143 -11.31 -23.93 10.95
C PRO A 143 -11.47 -22.41 10.80
N SER A 144 -10.84 -21.61 11.67
CA SER A 144 -10.76 -20.15 11.52
C SER A 144 -10.06 -19.66 10.23
N ILE A 145 -9.23 -20.49 9.58
CA ILE A 145 -8.67 -20.20 8.24
C ILE A 145 -9.68 -20.61 7.16
N LEU A 146 -10.36 -21.75 7.35
CA LEU A 146 -11.28 -22.32 6.37
C LEU A 146 -12.55 -21.49 6.20
N GLY A 147 -13.10 -20.97 7.30
CA GLY A 147 -14.34 -20.16 7.32
C GLY A 147 -14.23 -18.75 6.71
N LEU A 148 -13.05 -18.34 6.23
CA LEU A 148 -12.84 -17.01 5.63
C LEU A 148 -13.26 -16.91 4.15
N LYS A 149 -13.64 -18.02 3.51
CA LYS A 149 -13.96 -18.13 2.07
C LYS A 149 -15.01 -19.21 1.81
N THR A 150 -15.73 -19.12 0.69
CA THR A 150 -16.72 -20.15 0.31
C THR A 150 -16.05 -21.34 -0.40
N PRO A 151 -16.67 -22.55 -0.41
CA PRO A 151 -16.07 -23.72 -1.06
C PRO A 151 -15.85 -23.58 -2.57
N GLU A 152 -16.67 -22.75 -3.20
CA GLU A 152 -16.61 -22.42 -4.63
C GLU A 152 -15.31 -21.65 -5.00
N GLU A 153 -14.61 -21.06 -4.02
CA GLU A 153 -13.31 -20.42 -4.23
C GLU A 153 -12.11 -21.39 -4.32
N PHE A 154 -12.31 -22.68 -4.03
CA PHE A 154 -11.22 -23.66 -3.90
C PHE A 154 -11.37 -24.93 -4.77
N PRO A 155 -11.79 -24.87 -6.05
CA PRO A 155 -12.18 -26.05 -6.84
C PRO A 155 -11.06 -27.07 -7.12
N ASN A 156 -9.80 -26.75 -6.79
CA ASN A 156 -8.65 -27.64 -6.96
C ASN A 156 -8.35 -28.51 -5.72
N ILE A 157 -8.84 -28.14 -4.53
CA ILE A 157 -8.51 -28.82 -3.27
C ILE A 157 -9.35 -30.10 -3.17
N LYS A 158 -8.67 -31.24 -2.98
CA LYS A 158 -9.28 -32.59 -2.98
C LYS A 158 -9.35 -33.18 -1.58
N VAL A 159 -8.37 -32.85 -0.73
CA VAL A 159 -8.31 -33.28 0.67
C VAL A 159 -8.11 -32.07 1.57
N VAL A 160 -8.92 -31.99 2.62
CA VAL A 160 -8.86 -30.96 3.65
C VAL A 160 -8.71 -31.66 4.99
N ALA A 161 -7.73 -31.28 5.79
CA ALA A 161 -7.64 -31.67 7.19
C ALA A 161 -7.71 -30.41 8.04
N THR A 162 -8.60 -30.40 9.03
CA THR A 162 -8.63 -29.35 10.05
C THR A 162 -8.43 -29.92 11.44
N ALA A 163 -7.90 -29.10 12.34
CA ALA A 163 -7.73 -29.47 13.73
C ALA A 163 -8.18 -28.36 14.68
N GLY A 164 -8.76 -28.76 15.80
CA GLY A 164 -8.77 -27.97 17.03
C GLY A 164 -9.89 -26.95 17.25
N GLU A 165 -10.77 -26.69 16.28
CA GLU A 165 -11.98 -25.86 16.43
C GLU A 165 -13.16 -26.60 15.74
N ARG A 166 -14.39 -26.08 15.78
CA ARG A 166 -15.51 -26.57 14.94
C ARG A 166 -15.49 -25.84 13.58
N SER A 167 -15.84 -26.52 12.49
CA SER A 167 -15.69 -26.00 11.13
C SER A 167 -16.94 -26.14 10.27
N ASN A 168 -17.08 -25.22 9.32
CA ASN A 168 -17.90 -25.43 8.13
C ASN A 168 -17.12 -26.25 7.08
N GLN A 169 -17.85 -26.87 6.15
CA GLN A 169 -17.34 -27.90 5.24
C GLN A 169 -16.85 -27.33 3.88
N LEU A 170 -16.03 -28.10 3.16
CA LEU A 170 -15.65 -27.85 1.76
C LEU A 170 -16.09 -29.00 0.84
N ASN A 171 -16.22 -28.73 -0.46
CA ASN A 171 -16.35 -29.77 -1.48
C ASN A 171 -15.04 -30.56 -1.62
N GLY A 172 -15.01 -31.81 -1.14
CA GLY A 172 -13.84 -32.69 -1.20
C GLY A 172 -13.88 -33.79 -0.13
N THR A 173 -12.77 -34.48 0.11
CA THR A 173 -12.61 -35.31 1.30
C THR A 173 -12.17 -34.44 2.47
N TYR A 174 -13.01 -34.32 3.50
CA TYR A 174 -12.74 -33.55 4.71
C TYR A 174 -12.40 -34.49 5.88
N TYR A 175 -11.35 -34.14 6.63
CA TYR A 175 -10.98 -34.79 7.89
C TYR A 175 -11.10 -33.79 9.05
N ASN A 176 -11.88 -34.15 10.07
CA ASN A 176 -11.86 -33.48 11.37
C ASN A 176 -10.83 -34.19 12.26
N CYS A 177 -9.88 -33.44 12.81
CA CYS A 177 -8.77 -34.01 13.58
C CYS A 177 -8.73 -33.43 15.00
N CYS A 178 -8.38 -34.26 15.98
CA CYS A 178 -8.14 -33.81 17.36
C CYS A 178 -6.84 -34.39 17.91
N GLY A 179 -6.12 -33.59 18.68
CA GLY A 179 -4.88 -33.97 19.35
C GLY A 179 -4.21 -32.77 20.02
N PRO A 180 -3.82 -32.85 21.30
CA PRO A 180 -2.87 -31.92 21.90
C PRO A 180 -1.45 -32.13 21.35
N THR A 181 -0.57 -31.13 21.52
CA THR A 181 0.85 -31.20 21.12
C THR A 181 1.56 -32.39 21.79
N GLU A 182 1.17 -32.67 23.03
CA GLU A 182 1.63 -33.74 23.91
C GLU A 182 1.34 -35.16 23.37
N THR A 183 0.46 -35.31 22.38
CA THR A 183 0.17 -36.57 21.66
C THR A 183 0.60 -36.53 20.20
N THR A 184 1.52 -35.64 19.84
CA THR A 184 2.12 -35.49 18.51
C THR A 184 1.12 -35.16 17.39
N ILE A 185 0.80 -33.87 17.27
CA ILE A 185 0.02 -33.25 16.18
C ILE A 185 -1.47 -33.65 16.17
N VAL A 186 -1.79 -34.93 15.99
CA VAL A 186 -3.16 -35.47 15.94
C VAL A 186 -3.18 -36.86 16.57
N ASN A 187 -4.21 -37.12 17.39
CA ASN A 187 -4.44 -38.42 18.04
C ASN A 187 -5.70 -39.13 17.52
N THR A 188 -6.71 -38.39 17.04
CA THR A 188 -7.95 -38.95 16.47
C THR A 188 -8.32 -38.25 15.16
N MET A 189 -8.92 -38.99 14.23
CA MET A 189 -9.41 -38.46 12.96
C MET A 189 -10.79 -39.02 12.60
N HIS A 190 -11.69 -38.15 12.16
CA HIS A 190 -12.98 -38.48 11.55
C HIS A 190 -12.93 -38.10 10.06
N ARG A 191 -13.34 -38.99 9.15
CA ARG A 191 -13.54 -38.67 7.74
C ARG A 191 -15.00 -38.28 7.54
N HIS A 192 -15.26 -36.98 7.48
CA HIS A 192 -16.63 -36.46 7.53
C HIS A 192 -17.37 -36.62 6.21
N GLN A 193 -18.68 -36.83 6.28
CA GLN A 193 -19.60 -36.85 5.14
C GLN A 193 -20.68 -35.79 5.32
N LEU A 194 -21.10 -35.17 4.22
CA LEU A 194 -22.16 -34.15 4.21
C LEU A 194 -23.48 -34.75 4.73
N GLY A 195 -23.95 -34.25 5.87
CA GLY A 195 -25.21 -34.65 6.52
C GLY A 195 -25.03 -35.48 7.80
N GLU A 196 -23.82 -35.96 8.11
CA GLU A 196 -23.53 -36.67 9.37
C GLU A 196 -23.18 -35.69 10.51
N PRO A 197 -23.31 -36.09 11.80
CA PRO A 197 -22.78 -35.32 12.93
C PRO A 197 -21.25 -35.20 12.90
N LEU A 198 -20.71 -34.05 13.29
CA LEU A 198 -19.26 -33.81 13.27
C LEU A 198 -18.56 -34.30 14.55
N THR A 199 -18.05 -35.52 14.53
CA THR A 199 -17.28 -36.13 15.64
C THR A 199 -15.77 -35.83 15.53
N ILE A 200 -14.97 -36.22 16.54
CA ILE A 200 -13.49 -36.28 16.40
C ILE A 200 -12.99 -37.68 15.99
N GLY A 201 -13.91 -38.60 15.72
CA GLY A 201 -13.64 -39.87 15.04
C GLY A 201 -12.97 -40.91 15.91
N LYS A 202 -11.96 -41.59 15.34
CA LYS A 202 -11.32 -42.77 15.95
C LYS A 202 -9.81 -42.52 16.12
N PRO A 203 -9.13 -43.22 17.05
CA PRO A 203 -7.68 -43.10 17.24
C PRO A 203 -6.90 -43.38 15.95
N THR A 204 -5.84 -42.61 15.71
CA THR A 204 -4.91 -42.86 14.61
C THR A 204 -4.08 -44.13 14.85
N PRO A 205 -3.51 -44.77 13.81
CA PRO A 205 -2.81 -46.05 13.96
C PRO A 205 -1.76 -46.07 15.07
N ASN A 206 -1.71 -47.17 15.83
CA ASN A 206 -0.84 -47.38 16.99
C ASN A 206 -1.03 -46.40 18.16
N ASN A 207 -2.08 -45.57 18.17
CA ASN A 207 -2.50 -44.80 19.33
C ASN A 207 -3.75 -45.42 19.97
N SER A 208 -4.07 -44.99 21.18
CA SER A 208 -5.28 -45.38 21.91
C SER A 208 -5.91 -44.18 22.59
N VAL A 209 -7.22 -44.25 22.82
CA VAL A 209 -7.96 -43.27 23.62
C VAL A 209 -8.77 -44.01 24.66
N TYR A 210 -8.71 -43.52 25.89
CA TYR A 210 -9.52 -43.97 27.02
C TYR A 210 -10.37 -42.79 27.49
N ILE A 211 -11.65 -43.03 27.77
CA ILE A 211 -12.52 -42.08 28.46
C ILE A 211 -12.67 -42.62 29.89
N LEU A 212 -12.11 -41.89 30.87
CA LEU A 212 -11.95 -42.38 32.24
C LEU A 212 -12.73 -41.53 33.25
N ASP A 213 -13.16 -42.16 34.34
CA ASP A 213 -13.64 -41.49 35.55
C ASP A 213 -12.47 -40.89 36.39
N ASP A 214 -12.80 -40.20 37.49
CA ASP A 214 -11.81 -39.60 38.39
C ASP A 214 -10.91 -40.64 39.11
N ASP A 215 -11.37 -41.89 39.22
CA ASP A 215 -10.64 -43.04 39.75
C ASP A 215 -9.79 -43.76 38.67
N LEU A 216 -9.76 -43.24 37.44
CA LEU A 216 -9.09 -43.79 36.26
C LEU A 216 -9.66 -45.12 35.72
N ARG A 217 -10.94 -45.42 35.97
CA ARG A 217 -11.66 -46.55 35.37
C ARG A 217 -12.32 -46.15 34.05
N PRO A 218 -12.33 -47.01 33.02
CA PRO A 218 -13.07 -46.73 31.79
C PRO A 218 -14.58 -46.58 32.03
N VAL A 219 -15.17 -45.51 31.48
CA VAL A 219 -16.62 -45.30 31.50
C VAL A 219 -17.30 -46.09 30.37
N ALA A 220 -18.61 -46.32 30.50
CA ALA A 220 -19.40 -46.96 29.46
C ALA A 220 -19.58 -46.07 28.22
N VAL A 221 -20.00 -46.67 27.10
CA VAL A 221 -20.43 -45.93 25.90
C VAL A 221 -21.60 -44.98 26.27
N GLY A 222 -21.66 -43.82 25.64
CA GLY A 222 -22.63 -42.76 25.94
C GLY A 222 -22.43 -42.04 27.29
N HIS A 223 -21.35 -42.32 28.02
CA HIS A 223 -21.03 -41.64 29.28
C HIS A 223 -19.83 -40.69 29.11
N VAL A 224 -19.91 -39.55 29.79
CA VAL A 224 -18.87 -38.51 29.78
C VAL A 224 -17.76 -38.87 30.75
N GLY A 225 -16.51 -38.68 30.33
CA GLY A 225 -15.34 -38.75 31.21
C GLY A 225 -14.17 -37.93 30.68
N THR A 226 -13.05 -38.00 31.38
CA THR A 226 -11.80 -37.35 30.96
C THR A 226 -11.14 -38.15 29.85
N MET A 227 -10.74 -37.48 28.75
CA MET A 227 -10.00 -38.12 27.69
C MET A 227 -8.51 -38.29 28.05
N TRP A 228 -8.03 -39.53 27.94
CA TRP A 228 -6.63 -39.93 28.06
C TRP A 228 -6.15 -40.55 26.75
N ALA A 229 -4.91 -40.30 26.37
CA ALA A 229 -4.29 -40.76 25.13
C ALA A 229 -3.10 -41.68 25.42
N GLY A 230 -3.08 -42.87 24.80
CA GLY A 230 -2.01 -43.85 24.91
C GLY A 230 -1.35 -44.18 23.56
N GLY A 231 -0.29 -44.98 23.59
CA GLY A 231 0.39 -45.49 22.40
C GLY A 231 1.39 -44.53 21.74
N ARG A 232 1.69 -44.76 20.45
CA ARG A 232 2.88 -44.21 19.77
C ARG A 232 2.86 -42.70 19.49
N GLY A 233 1.73 -42.02 19.67
CA GLY A 233 1.64 -40.55 19.61
C GLY A 233 2.15 -39.85 20.87
N VAL A 234 2.17 -40.53 22.02
CA VAL A 234 2.51 -39.92 23.32
C VAL A 234 3.96 -39.43 23.32
N SER A 235 4.12 -38.13 23.62
CA SER A 235 5.40 -37.45 23.77
C SER A 235 6.15 -37.89 25.04
N ARG A 236 7.41 -37.48 25.20
CA ARG A 236 8.22 -37.78 26.39
C ARG A 236 7.91 -36.91 27.60
N GLY A 237 7.04 -35.90 27.46
CA GLY A 237 6.72 -34.93 28.51
C GLY A 237 7.24 -33.53 28.24
N TYR A 238 7.25 -32.71 29.29
CA TYR A 238 7.62 -31.30 29.24
C TYR A 238 9.10 -31.08 29.56
N LEU A 239 9.79 -30.32 28.70
CA LEU A 239 11.21 -30.04 28.87
C LEU A 239 11.47 -29.24 30.16
N GLY A 240 12.36 -29.75 31.01
CA GLY A 240 12.74 -29.12 32.29
C GLY A 240 11.67 -29.16 33.39
N LEU A 241 10.50 -29.77 33.15
CA LEU A 241 9.34 -29.72 34.05
C LEU A 241 8.89 -31.12 34.47
N ALA A 242 9.71 -31.77 35.32
CA ALA A 242 9.49 -33.14 35.77
C ALA A 242 8.17 -33.31 36.54
N ASP A 243 7.85 -32.42 37.47
CA ASP A 243 6.64 -32.52 38.31
C ASP A 243 5.35 -32.35 37.48
N VAL A 244 5.35 -31.38 36.55
CA VAL A 244 4.24 -31.15 35.61
C VAL A 244 4.05 -32.34 34.68
N THR A 245 5.17 -32.98 34.27
CA THR A 245 5.14 -34.21 33.49
C THR A 245 4.53 -35.36 34.30
N ALA A 246 4.99 -35.60 35.53
CA ALA A 246 4.45 -36.65 36.40
C ALA A 246 2.97 -36.46 36.77
N ALA A 247 2.48 -35.21 36.80
CA ALA A 247 1.09 -34.91 37.04
C ALA A 247 0.15 -35.28 35.86
N ARG A 248 0.61 -35.09 34.61
CA ARG A 248 -0.21 -35.30 33.39
C ARG A 248 0.09 -36.59 32.62
N PHE A 249 1.28 -37.15 32.76
CA PHE A 249 1.71 -38.41 32.12
C PHE A 249 1.80 -39.51 33.19
N ARG A 250 1.06 -40.61 33.00
CA ARG A 250 1.09 -41.79 33.89
C ARG A 250 1.47 -43.03 33.10
N ARG A 251 1.90 -44.10 33.76
CA ARG A 251 2.00 -45.42 33.11
C ARG A 251 0.61 -45.86 32.66
N ASP A 252 0.53 -46.43 31.48
CA ASP A 252 -0.69 -46.99 30.91
C ASP A 252 -0.99 -48.35 31.59
N PRO A 253 -2.10 -48.49 32.33
CA PRO A 253 -2.45 -49.73 33.00
C PRO A 253 -3.10 -50.75 32.04
N PHE A 254 -3.50 -50.33 30.84
CA PHE A 254 -4.27 -51.12 29.88
C PHE A 254 -3.38 -51.86 28.89
N THR A 255 -2.15 -51.38 28.64
CA THR A 255 -1.18 -52.05 27.73
C THR A 255 -0.30 -53.08 28.42
N GLY A 256 0.01 -52.90 29.71
CA GLY A 256 0.86 -53.81 30.50
C GLY A 256 2.35 -53.85 30.11
N ASP A 257 2.76 -53.13 29.06
CA ASP A 257 4.12 -53.10 28.50
C ASP A 257 5.04 -52.03 29.12
N GLY A 258 4.51 -51.19 30.01
CA GLY A 258 5.22 -50.07 30.61
C GLY A 258 5.17 -48.76 29.79
N SER A 259 4.36 -48.71 28.73
CA SER A 259 4.03 -47.48 28.00
C SER A 259 3.42 -46.40 28.91
N MET A 260 3.40 -45.16 28.41
CA MET A 260 2.82 -44.01 29.09
C MET A 260 1.54 -43.56 28.40
N MET A 261 0.56 -43.11 29.19
CA MET A 261 -0.64 -42.41 28.75
C MET A 261 -0.65 -40.96 29.28
N TYR A 262 -1.28 -40.06 28.52
CA TYR A 262 -1.34 -38.62 28.78
C TYR A 262 -2.79 -38.16 29.00
N ASN A 263 -3.04 -37.42 30.08
CA ASN A 263 -4.32 -36.77 30.38
C ASN A 263 -4.49 -35.51 29.51
N THR A 264 -5.43 -35.51 28.56
CA THR A 264 -5.57 -34.36 27.65
C THR A 264 -6.28 -33.18 28.29
N GLY A 265 -7.09 -33.42 29.34
CA GLY A 265 -7.95 -32.42 29.99
C GLY A 265 -9.23 -32.08 29.22
N ASP A 266 -9.47 -32.75 28.09
CA ASP A 266 -10.73 -32.65 27.35
C ASP A 266 -11.78 -33.59 27.96
N LEU A 267 -13.04 -33.17 27.93
CA LEU A 267 -14.19 -34.01 28.24
C LEU A 267 -14.76 -34.59 26.94
N GLY A 268 -15.05 -35.89 26.94
CA GLY A 268 -15.63 -36.57 25.78
C GLY A 268 -16.36 -37.84 26.16
N GLN A 269 -16.96 -38.47 25.16
CA GLN A 269 -17.70 -39.73 25.28
C GLN A 269 -17.52 -40.58 24.03
N TRP A 270 -17.55 -41.90 24.19
CA TRP A 270 -17.70 -42.83 23.07
C TRP A 270 -19.17 -42.88 22.64
N LEU A 271 -19.40 -42.85 21.32
CA LEU A 271 -20.70 -43.08 20.69
C LEU A 271 -20.85 -44.55 20.26
N ASP A 272 -22.08 -45.03 20.07
CA ASP A 272 -22.36 -46.40 19.61
C ASP A 272 -21.78 -46.72 18.22
N SER A 273 -21.47 -45.69 17.41
CA SER A 273 -20.71 -45.80 16.15
C SER A 273 -19.24 -46.19 16.35
N GLY A 274 -18.77 -46.24 17.60
CA GLY A 274 -17.37 -46.39 17.97
C GLY A 274 -16.52 -45.18 17.57
N GLU A 275 -17.11 -43.98 17.55
CA GLU A 275 -16.42 -42.69 17.41
C GLU A 275 -16.46 -41.90 18.72
N ILE A 276 -15.61 -40.88 18.85
CA ILE A 276 -15.51 -40.04 20.03
C ILE A 276 -16.16 -38.67 19.74
N GLU A 277 -17.04 -38.24 20.63
CA GLU A 277 -17.54 -36.87 20.69
C GLU A 277 -16.76 -36.06 21.73
N ILE A 278 -16.44 -34.80 21.42
CA ILE A 278 -15.76 -33.86 22.32
C ILE A 278 -16.74 -32.80 22.84
N LEU A 279 -16.85 -32.72 24.17
CA LEU A 279 -17.88 -31.96 24.88
C LEU A 279 -17.34 -30.67 25.50
N GLY A 280 -16.04 -30.61 25.81
CA GLY A 280 -15.40 -29.41 26.35
C GLY A 280 -14.01 -29.68 26.94
N ARG A 281 -13.57 -28.81 27.86
CA ARG A 281 -12.36 -28.97 28.67
C ARG A 281 -12.66 -28.75 30.15
N MET A 282 -11.84 -29.34 31.02
CA MET A 282 -11.92 -29.16 32.47
C MET A 282 -11.13 -27.95 32.99
N ASP A 283 -10.19 -27.42 32.19
CA ASP A 283 -9.30 -26.31 32.54
C ASP A 283 -9.61 -25.03 31.73
N ASP A 284 -9.17 -23.86 32.22
CA ASP A 284 -9.37 -22.54 31.60
C ASP A 284 -8.48 -22.29 30.35
N GLN A 285 -8.16 -23.35 29.63
CA GLN A 285 -7.41 -23.32 28.39
C GLN A 285 -8.35 -23.01 27.22
N VAL A 286 -8.11 -21.89 26.54
CA VAL A 286 -8.97 -21.39 25.45
C VAL A 286 -8.23 -21.35 24.12
N LYS A 287 -8.98 -21.12 23.04
CA LYS A 287 -8.41 -20.82 21.71
C LYS A 287 -8.86 -19.44 21.26
N VAL A 288 -7.90 -18.65 20.82
CA VAL A 288 -8.09 -17.25 20.40
C VAL A 288 -7.40 -17.07 19.07
N LYS A 289 -8.19 -16.84 18.01
CA LYS A 289 -7.68 -16.63 16.64
C LYS A 289 -6.79 -17.81 16.17
N GLY A 290 -7.18 -19.05 16.48
CA GLY A 290 -6.41 -20.28 16.24
C GLY A 290 -5.36 -20.65 17.31
N PHE A 291 -4.87 -19.70 18.11
CA PHE A 291 -3.80 -19.94 19.09
C PHE A 291 -4.34 -20.55 20.40
N ARG A 292 -3.65 -21.57 20.94
CA ARG A 292 -3.88 -22.15 22.28
C ARG A 292 -3.37 -21.16 23.33
N VAL A 293 -4.25 -20.64 24.17
CA VAL A 293 -3.92 -19.63 25.21
C VAL A 293 -4.29 -20.13 26.60
N GLU A 294 -3.32 -20.10 27.49
CA GLU A 294 -3.48 -20.36 28.92
C GLU A 294 -3.95 -19.06 29.60
N LEU A 295 -5.20 -18.97 30.05
CA LEU A 295 -5.70 -17.75 30.72
C LEU A 295 -4.95 -17.48 32.04
N ASP A 296 -4.57 -18.53 32.77
CA ASP A 296 -3.68 -18.42 33.94
C ASP A 296 -2.31 -17.85 33.58
N GLY A 297 -1.81 -18.08 32.36
CA GLY A 297 -0.56 -17.48 31.88
C GLY A 297 -0.68 -15.97 31.72
N VAL A 298 -1.83 -15.50 31.21
CA VAL A 298 -2.15 -14.06 31.09
C VAL A 298 -2.33 -13.45 32.49
N ALA A 299 -3.03 -14.12 33.40
CA ALA A 299 -3.23 -13.68 34.78
C ALA A 299 -1.90 -13.57 35.55
N ASN A 300 -1.01 -14.56 35.45
CA ASN A 300 0.30 -14.52 36.09
C ASN A 300 1.18 -13.37 35.58
N VAL A 301 1.14 -13.05 34.27
CA VAL A 301 1.86 -11.88 33.71
C VAL A 301 1.25 -10.55 34.16
N LEU A 302 -0.07 -10.47 34.35
CA LEU A 302 -0.69 -9.28 34.94
C LEU A 302 -0.23 -9.04 36.39
N VAL A 303 0.03 -10.09 37.17
CA VAL A 303 0.55 -10.00 38.55
C VAL A 303 2.03 -9.59 38.61
N THR A 304 2.81 -9.72 37.52
CA THR A 304 4.19 -9.17 37.50
C THR A 304 4.26 -7.65 37.30
N VAL A 305 3.14 -6.99 36.99
CA VAL A 305 3.07 -5.54 36.84
C VAL A 305 3.04 -4.87 38.23
N PRO A 306 3.99 -3.95 38.57
CA PRO A 306 4.09 -3.38 39.90
C PRO A 306 2.79 -2.76 40.42
N GLY A 307 2.34 -3.23 41.58
CA GLY A 307 1.15 -2.74 42.30
C GLY A 307 -0.10 -3.62 42.16
N ILE A 308 -0.20 -4.43 41.10
CA ILE A 308 -1.28 -5.43 40.98
C ILE A 308 -1.04 -6.53 42.02
N GLN A 309 -2.06 -6.77 42.86
CA GLN A 309 -2.00 -7.79 43.91
C GLN A 309 -2.64 -9.11 43.45
N ASN A 310 -3.70 -9.02 42.64
CA ASN A 310 -4.37 -10.16 42.04
C ASN A 310 -4.87 -9.79 40.64
N ALA A 311 -4.85 -10.77 39.73
CA ALA A 311 -5.45 -10.63 38.40
C ALA A 311 -6.15 -11.91 37.97
N PHE A 312 -7.14 -11.79 37.09
CA PHE A 312 -7.84 -12.89 36.46
C PHE A 312 -8.10 -12.60 34.98
N ALA A 313 -8.08 -13.62 34.13
CA ALA A 313 -8.32 -13.47 32.69
C ALA A 313 -9.47 -14.40 32.24
N LEU A 314 -10.31 -13.93 31.33
CA LEU A 314 -11.49 -14.66 30.86
C LEU A 314 -11.76 -14.39 29.37
N LEU A 315 -12.19 -15.41 28.63
CA LEU A 315 -12.69 -15.24 27.27
C LEU A 315 -14.16 -14.79 27.30
N ILE A 316 -14.44 -13.68 26.63
CA ILE A 316 -15.77 -13.07 26.46
C ILE A 316 -15.91 -12.66 24.98
N ASP A 317 -16.94 -13.14 24.30
CA ASP A 317 -17.25 -12.83 22.88
C ASP A 317 -16.08 -13.01 21.88
N GLY A 318 -15.14 -13.91 22.21
CA GLY A 318 -13.93 -14.19 21.42
C GLY A 318 -12.72 -13.29 21.74
N GLU A 319 -12.88 -12.33 22.66
CA GLU A 319 -11.81 -11.45 23.15
C GLU A 319 -11.36 -11.84 24.57
N ILE A 320 -10.07 -11.67 24.88
CA ILE A 320 -9.54 -11.84 26.24
C ILE A 320 -9.85 -10.58 27.04
N HIS A 321 -10.60 -10.71 28.13
CA HIS A 321 -10.79 -9.66 29.13
C HIS A 321 -9.95 -9.98 30.37
N ALA A 322 -9.25 -8.97 30.90
CA ALA A 322 -8.50 -9.06 32.14
C ALA A 322 -9.18 -8.25 33.25
N PHE A 323 -9.13 -8.76 34.46
CA PHE A 323 -9.67 -8.14 35.67
C PHE A 323 -8.53 -8.02 36.68
N VAL A 324 -8.27 -6.81 37.17
CA VAL A 324 -7.08 -6.50 38.00
C VAL A 324 -7.48 -5.81 39.30
N HIS A 325 -6.79 -6.16 40.39
CA HIS A 325 -7.05 -5.65 41.72
C HIS A 325 -5.76 -5.10 42.35
N PRO A 326 -5.78 -3.93 43.02
CA PRO A 326 -6.92 -3.01 43.20
C PRO A 326 -7.25 -2.15 41.97
N ALA A 327 -8.47 -1.60 41.93
CA ALA A 327 -9.00 -0.78 40.83
C ALA A 327 -8.25 0.53 40.56
N SER A 328 -7.40 0.98 41.48
CA SER A 328 -6.65 2.24 41.39
C SER A 328 -5.52 2.28 40.35
N HIS A 329 -5.36 1.22 39.54
CA HIS A 329 -4.31 1.13 38.52
C HIS A 329 -4.74 1.78 37.20
N ASP A 330 -3.83 2.52 36.55
CA ASP A 330 -4.02 2.97 35.17
C ASP A 330 -4.03 1.76 34.24
N THR A 331 -5.20 1.42 33.71
CA THR A 331 -5.38 0.30 32.78
C THR A 331 -4.60 0.47 31.48
N GLN A 332 -4.24 1.69 31.07
CA GLN A 332 -3.34 1.91 29.93
C GLN A 332 -1.88 1.57 30.27
N GLN A 333 -1.43 1.86 31.49
CA GLN A 333 -0.09 1.50 31.95
C GLN A 333 0.04 -0.03 32.07
N VAL A 334 -0.97 -0.70 32.63
CA VAL A 334 -1.02 -2.17 32.71
C VAL A 334 -1.04 -2.79 31.30
N GLN A 335 -1.85 -2.25 30.38
CA GLN A 335 -1.93 -2.71 28.99
C GLN A 335 -0.56 -2.66 28.30
N ARG A 336 0.18 -1.54 28.43
CA ARG A 336 1.54 -1.40 27.86
C ARG A 336 2.53 -2.40 28.47
N ALA A 337 2.50 -2.58 29.79
CA ALA A 337 3.40 -3.50 30.48
C ALA A 337 3.19 -4.96 30.03
N VAL A 338 1.94 -5.41 29.86
CA VAL A 338 1.66 -6.77 29.35
C VAL A 338 1.85 -6.88 27.83
N GLU A 339 1.80 -5.78 27.08
CA GLU A 339 2.11 -5.75 25.65
C GLU A 339 3.59 -6.07 25.34
N GLU A 340 4.53 -5.68 26.21
CA GLU A 340 5.95 -6.00 26.06
C GLU A 340 6.25 -7.48 26.31
N ILE A 341 5.45 -8.14 27.15
CA ILE A 341 5.66 -9.54 27.58
C ILE A 341 4.85 -10.53 26.72
N LEU A 342 3.55 -10.27 26.51
CA LEU A 342 2.62 -11.21 25.89
C LEU A 342 2.59 -11.13 24.36
N PRO A 343 2.46 -12.28 23.65
CA PRO A 343 2.16 -12.31 22.22
C PRO A 343 0.85 -11.60 21.90
N TYR A 344 0.74 -11.05 20.69
CA TYR A 344 -0.44 -10.29 20.24
C TYR A 344 -1.77 -11.07 20.32
N TYR A 345 -1.73 -12.41 20.32
CA TYR A 345 -2.90 -13.28 20.44
C TYR A 345 -3.30 -13.60 21.90
N SER A 346 -2.42 -13.39 22.89
CA SER A 346 -2.68 -13.60 24.32
C SER A 346 -2.90 -12.31 25.10
N ARG A 347 -2.72 -11.14 24.48
CA ARG A 347 -2.96 -9.84 25.12
C ARG A 347 -4.46 -9.65 25.42
N PRO A 348 -4.81 -9.11 26.59
CA PRO A 348 -6.16 -8.60 26.83
C PRO A 348 -6.55 -7.54 25.79
N ALA A 349 -7.80 -7.60 25.33
CA ALA A 349 -8.43 -6.54 24.54
C ALA A 349 -9.02 -5.45 25.46
N ARG A 350 -9.36 -5.81 26.70
CA ARG A 350 -9.89 -4.91 27.74
C ARG A 350 -9.33 -5.28 29.11
N ILE A 351 -9.00 -4.28 29.92
CA ILE A 351 -8.59 -4.44 31.31
C ILE A 351 -9.58 -3.69 32.20
N HIS A 352 -10.13 -4.39 33.20
CA HIS A 352 -11.13 -3.90 34.14
C HIS A 352 -10.52 -3.83 35.54
N GLY A 353 -10.44 -2.64 36.14
CA GLY A 353 -10.02 -2.47 37.53
C GLY A 353 -11.16 -2.81 38.49
N LEU A 354 -10.90 -3.65 39.52
CA LEU A 354 -11.88 -4.05 40.52
C LEU A 354 -11.33 -3.88 41.95
N ASP A 355 -12.17 -3.35 42.85
CA ASP A 355 -11.80 -3.17 44.26
C ASP A 355 -11.62 -4.51 44.99
N ASN A 356 -12.31 -5.57 44.55
CA ASN A 356 -12.07 -6.97 44.89
C ASN A 356 -12.48 -7.86 43.70
N LEU A 357 -11.81 -9.01 43.53
CA LEU A 357 -12.31 -10.06 42.61
C LEU A 357 -13.53 -10.75 43.25
N PRO A 358 -14.65 -10.94 42.53
CA PRO A 358 -15.80 -11.65 43.07
C PRO A 358 -15.50 -13.13 43.25
N LEU A 359 -15.90 -13.70 44.39
CA LEU A 359 -15.68 -15.11 44.73
C LEU A 359 -17.03 -15.84 44.90
N THR A 360 -17.06 -17.07 44.44
CA THR A 360 -18.11 -18.06 44.73
C THR A 360 -18.11 -18.46 46.21
N GLN A 361 -19.19 -19.09 46.67
CA GLN A 361 -19.29 -19.63 48.05
C GLN A 361 -18.16 -20.62 48.41
N ASN A 362 -17.52 -21.24 47.41
CA ASN A 362 -16.40 -22.17 47.58
C ASN A 362 -15.01 -21.49 47.45
N GLY A 363 -14.93 -20.15 47.56
CA GLY A 363 -13.69 -19.37 47.54
C GLY A 363 -13.00 -19.25 46.17
N LYS A 364 -13.54 -19.86 45.10
CA LYS A 364 -13.02 -19.72 43.73
C LYS A 364 -13.60 -18.48 43.05
N VAL A 365 -12.85 -17.84 42.14
CA VAL A 365 -13.30 -16.65 41.39
C VAL A 365 -14.60 -16.93 40.61
N ASP A 366 -15.57 -16.02 40.74
CA ASP A 366 -16.87 -16.13 40.07
C ASP A 366 -16.81 -15.60 38.62
N LYS A 367 -16.69 -16.53 37.68
CA LYS A 367 -16.65 -16.26 36.23
C LYS A 367 -17.97 -15.73 35.67
N ALA A 368 -19.12 -15.96 36.33
CA ALA A 368 -20.41 -15.43 35.91
C ALA A 368 -20.54 -13.95 36.32
N ALA A 369 -20.18 -13.63 37.56
CA ALA A 369 -20.10 -12.25 38.04
C ALA A 369 -19.11 -11.41 37.20
N LEU A 370 -17.93 -11.94 36.88
CA LEU A 370 -16.96 -11.25 35.99
C LEU A 370 -17.50 -11.00 34.58
N ARG A 371 -18.28 -11.92 34.00
CA ARG A 371 -18.94 -11.68 32.69
C ARG A 371 -20.01 -10.58 32.78
N ALA A 372 -20.83 -10.58 33.83
CA ALA A 372 -21.85 -9.57 34.04
C ALA A 372 -21.25 -8.16 34.20
N LEU A 373 -20.09 -8.04 34.87
CA LEU A 373 -19.36 -6.77 35.02
C LEU A 373 -18.77 -6.25 33.70
N ALA A 374 -18.49 -7.11 32.73
CA ALA A 374 -17.94 -6.74 31.43
C ALA A 374 -18.99 -6.39 30.35
N ALA A 375 -20.29 -6.64 30.63
CA ALA A 375 -21.36 -6.36 29.70
C ALA A 375 -21.64 -4.84 29.56
N PRO A 376 -22.02 -4.34 28.37
CA PRO A 376 -22.32 -2.92 28.18
C PRO A 376 -23.57 -2.51 28.97
N ARG A 377 -23.41 -1.59 29.92
CA ARG A 377 -24.56 -0.99 30.62
C ARG A 377 -25.41 -0.16 29.64
N PRO A 378 -26.75 -0.31 29.64
CA PRO A 378 -27.62 0.66 28.98
C PRO A 378 -27.52 2.02 29.68
N PRO A 379 -27.81 3.13 28.98
CA PRO A 379 -27.79 4.47 29.59
C PRO A 379 -28.88 4.57 30.67
N SER A 380 -28.48 4.85 31.91
CA SER A 380 -29.39 5.10 33.03
C SER A 380 -30.14 6.42 32.81
N GLY A 381 -31.45 6.34 32.63
CA GLY A 381 -32.29 7.49 32.27
C GLY A 381 -32.42 8.54 33.38
N GLY A 382 -32.24 9.81 33.00
CA GLY A 382 -32.84 10.95 33.71
C GLY A 382 -34.27 11.17 33.23
N SER A 383 -35.15 11.59 34.12
CA SER A 383 -36.61 11.63 33.91
C SER A 383 -37.14 12.91 33.26
N SER A 384 -38.04 12.77 32.26
CA SER A 384 -39.24 13.63 32.14
C SER A 384 -40.25 13.08 31.11
N ASP A 385 -41.44 12.72 31.62
CA ASP A 385 -42.78 12.82 31.01
C ASP A 385 -43.24 11.98 29.80
N ALA A 386 -44.57 11.83 29.74
CA ALA A 386 -45.39 10.88 28.97
C ALA A 386 -45.71 11.41 27.53
N GLN A 387 -46.38 10.71 26.59
CA GLN A 387 -47.51 9.76 26.66
C GLN A 387 -47.42 8.59 25.63
N PRO A 388 -48.24 7.52 25.78
CA PRO A 388 -48.23 6.33 24.92
C PRO A 388 -49.13 6.44 23.68
N ASP A 389 -49.01 5.51 22.71
CA ASP A 389 -50.07 4.50 22.46
C ASP A 389 -49.76 3.46 21.33
N LEU A 390 -50.51 2.35 21.39
CA LEU A 390 -50.84 1.35 20.33
C LEU A 390 -49.78 0.36 19.80
N GLU A 391 -49.72 -0.78 20.50
CA GLU A 391 -49.84 -2.18 20.02
C GLU A 391 -49.62 -2.57 18.54
N HIS A 392 -48.81 -3.62 18.35
CA HIS A 392 -48.95 -4.85 17.51
C HIS A 392 -47.55 -5.27 17.01
N GLY A 393 -47.14 -6.53 16.91
CA GLY A 393 -47.74 -7.83 17.26
C GLY A 393 -46.67 -8.91 17.00
N ALA A 394 -46.72 -10.08 17.64
CA ALA A 394 -45.59 -11.03 17.66
C ALA A 394 -45.69 -12.18 16.63
N VAL A 395 -44.63 -13.02 16.61
CA VAL A 395 -44.49 -14.39 16.07
C VAL A 395 -43.63 -14.56 14.79
N ASP A 396 -42.89 -15.67 14.81
CA ASP A 396 -41.82 -16.14 13.92
C ASP A 396 -42.20 -16.35 12.45
N THR A 397 -41.18 -16.35 11.57
CA THR A 397 -40.70 -17.63 10.96
C THR A 397 -39.38 -17.49 10.19
N LEU A 398 -38.57 -18.55 10.23
CA LEU A 398 -37.50 -18.84 9.26
C LEU A 398 -38.10 -19.44 7.98
N THR A 399 -37.46 -19.24 6.81
CA THR A 399 -37.12 -20.26 5.79
C THR A 399 -36.53 -19.60 4.53
N GLU A 400 -35.54 -20.23 3.90
CA GLU A 400 -34.94 -19.78 2.63
C GLU A 400 -35.87 -19.97 1.41
N LYS A 401 -35.63 -19.21 0.32
CA LYS A 401 -35.73 -19.78 -1.04
C LYS A 401 -34.93 -19.01 -2.10
N ARG A 402 -34.03 -19.72 -2.77
CA ARG A 402 -33.43 -19.33 -4.07
C ARG A 402 -34.48 -19.32 -5.18
N SER A 403 -34.26 -18.53 -6.23
CA SER A 403 -34.82 -18.74 -7.58
C SER A 403 -33.88 -18.13 -8.63
N LEU A 404 -33.89 -18.66 -9.85
CA LEU A 404 -32.90 -18.37 -10.90
C LEU A 404 -33.52 -17.71 -12.13
N SER A 405 -32.72 -16.92 -12.85
CA SER A 405 -32.73 -16.79 -14.32
C SER A 405 -31.45 -16.05 -14.78
N SER A 406 -30.90 -16.21 -15.98
CA SER A 406 -30.89 -17.35 -16.95
C SER A 406 -29.96 -16.98 -18.13
N THR A 407 -29.24 -17.96 -18.71
CA THR A 407 -28.71 -18.00 -20.12
C THR A 407 -27.81 -16.85 -20.65
N GLU A 408 -26.86 -17.04 -21.58
CA GLU A 408 -26.01 -18.17 -22.02
C GLU A 408 -24.89 -17.61 -22.94
N GLU A 409 -23.96 -18.44 -23.44
CA GLU A 409 -22.86 -18.09 -24.39
C GLU A 409 -21.78 -17.09 -23.86
N GLY A 410 -20.53 -17.05 -24.34
CA GLY A 410 -19.81 -17.95 -25.25
C GLY A 410 -18.37 -17.45 -25.56
N TYR A 411 -17.38 -18.35 -25.55
CA TYR A 411 -15.99 -18.18 -26.02
C TYR A 411 -15.03 -17.13 -25.41
N SER A 412 -14.18 -17.61 -24.49
CA SER A 412 -12.70 -17.46 -24.46
C SER A 412 -12.04 -16.11 -24.83
N SER A 413 -11.36 -15.48 -23.85
CA SER A 413 -9.87 -15.61 -23.76
C SER A 413 -9.20 -14.83 -22.61
N THR A 414 -8.23 -15.50 -21.97
CA THR A 414 -7.05 -14.95 -21.23
C THR A 414 -7.20 -14.07 -19.97
N LEU A 415 -6.34 -14.41 -18.99
CA LEU A 415 -5.76 -13.54 -17.93
C LEU A 415 -6.68 -13.08 -16.78
N ASP A 416 -6.99 -14.00 -15.85
CA ASP A 416 -7.56 -13.69 -14.54
C ASP A 416 -6.57 -12.95 -13.63
N LEU A 417 -6.44 -11.64 -13.85
CA LEU A 417 -6.14 -10.68 -12.82
C LEU A 417 -7.45 -10.36 -12.10
N ASP A 418 -7.66 -10.84 -10.87
CA ASP A 418 -8.29 -10.11 -9.74
C ASP A 418 -8.74 -11.00 -8.57
N LYS A 419 -8.38 -10.60 -7.34
CA LYS A 419 -9.18 -10.72 -6.10
C LYS A 419 -8.65 -9.70 -5.06
N PRO A 420 -9.48 -9.24 -4.10
CA PRO A 420 -9.48 -7.83 -3.69
C PRO A 420 -8.42 -7.38 -2.67
N GLU A 421 -8.12 -6.07 -2.68
CA GLU A 421 -7.08 -5.39 -1.88
C GLU A 421 -7.42 -5.21 -0.37
N ALA A 422 -7.96 -6.26 0.26
CA ALA A 422 -8.41 -6.24 1.66
C ALA A 422 -7.25 -6.31 2.68
N GLN A 423 -6.76 -5.12 3.04
CA GLN A 423 -5.76 -4.85 4.08
C GLN A 423 -4.42 -5.58 3.88
N ILE A 424 -3.51 -4.86 3.21
CA ILE A 424 -2.07 -5.09 3.27
C ILE A 424 -1.56 -4.34 4.49
N ASP A 425 -0.88 -5.05 5.41
CA ASP A 425 -0.17 -4.40 6.49
C ASP A 425 1.12 -3.77 5.96
N PHE A 426 1.34 -2.50 6.29
CA PHE A 426 2.49 -1.75 5.83
C PHE A 426 3.51 -1.67 6.96
N ASP A 427 4.51 -2.55 6.89
CA ASP A 427 5.73 -2.44 7.69
C ASP A 427 6.48 -1.15 7.30
N LEU A 428 6.15 -0.05 7.98
CA LEU A 428 6.58 1.32 7.69
C LEU A 428 7.88 1.71 8.39
N ASP A 429 8.33 0.93 9.37
CA ASP A 429 9.38 1.32 10.31
C ASP A 429 10.77 0.74 10.00
N ARG A 430 10.93 -0.10 8.97
CA ARG A 430 12.26 -0.55 8.49
C ARG A 430 13.16 0.62 8.11
N ASP A 431 14.41 0.59 8.54
CA ASP A 431 15.34 1.63 8.17
C ASP A 431 15.72 1.61 6.69
N LEU A 432 15.96 2.81 6.16
CA LEU A 432 16.22 3.02 4.74
C LEU A 432 17.59 2.44 4.36
N PRO A 433 17.67 1.50 3.39
CA PRO A 433 18.94 0.92 2.97
C PRO A 433 19.91 1.98 2.40
N PRO A 434 21.21 1.65 2.27
CA PRO A 434 22.17 2.51 1.58
C PRO A 434 21.72 2.81 0.13
N LYS A 435 22.22 3.93 -0.42
CA LYS A 435 21.91 4.34 -1.80
C LYS A 435 22.76 3.53 -2.78
N THR A 436 22.15 3.05 -3.86
CA THR A 436 22.75 2.07 -4.79
C THR A 436 23.98 2.58 -5.54
N LEU A 437 24.12 3.90 -5.70
CA LEU A 437 25.22 4.50 -6.47
C LEU A 437 26.12 5.42 -5.62
N PRO A 438 27.46 5.39 -5.86
CA PRO A 438 28.43 6.35 -5.30
C PRO A 438 28.03 7.81 -5.53
N LYS A 439 28.51 8.71 -4.64
CA LYS A 439 28.14 10.13 -4.60
C LYS A 439 28.32 10.85 -5.95
N LEU A 440 29.38 10.53 -6.70
CA LEU A 440 29.67 11.10 -8.02
C LEU A 440 28.68 10.61 -9.09
N CYS A 441 28.59 9.29 -9.32
CA CYS A 441 27.67 8.70 -10.30
C CYS A 441 26.20 9.10 -10.03
N ARG A 442 25.82 9.14 -8.74
CA ARG A 442 24.48 9.56 -8.31
C ARG A 442 24.20 11.06 -8.56
N ASN A 443 25.22 11.91 -8.58
CA ASN A 443 25.08 13.32 -8.98
C ASN A 443 24.98 13.45 -10.51
N LEU A 444 25.71 12.64 -11.28
CA LEU A 444 25.59 12.63 -12.75
C LEU A 444 24.17 12.20 -13.16
N VAL A 445 23.72 11.02 -12.75
CA VAL A 445 22.40 10.47 -13.14
C VAL A 445 21.25 11.36 -12.63
N TYR A 446 21.18 11.63 -11.33
CA TYR A 446 19.99 12.24 -10.71
C TYR A 446 20.11 13.75 -10.46
N ARG A 447 21.12 14.43 -11.06
CA ARG A 447 21.19 15.92 -11.07
C ARG A 447 21.65 16.50 -12.40
N ALA A 448 22.64 15.91 -13.08
CA ALA A 448 23.05 16.39 -14.40
C ALA A 448 22.07 15.91 -15.48
N PHE A 449 21.92 14.59 -15.65
CA PHE A 449 21.12 13.95 -16.69
C PHE A 449 19.65 13.71 -16.31
N ILE A 450 19.05 14.61 -15.52
CA ILE A 450 17.59 14.58 -15.32
C ILE A 450 16.86 14.87 -16.65
N PRO A 451 15.66 14.30 -16.92
CA PRO A 451 15.10 14.34 -18.28
C PRO A 451 14.84 15.76 -18.81
N TYR A 452 14.47 16.71 -17.93
CA TYR A 452 14.38 18.14 -18.29
C TYR A 452 15.70 18.69 -18.86
N ARG A 453 16.83 18.36 -18.23
CA ARG A 453 18.17 18.79 -18.67
C ARG A 453 18.65 18.03 -19.90
N PHE A 454 18.30 16.75 -20.01
CA PHE A 454 18.59 15.95 -21.21
C PHE A 454 17.87 16.53 -22.44
N LEU A 455 16.55 16.78 -22.35
CA LEU A 455 15.76 17.39 -23.44
C LEU A 455 16.24 18.80 -23.79
N LEU A 456 16.58 19.62 -22.78
CA LEU A 456 17.20 20.93 -22.98
C LEU A 456 18.52 20.80 -23.75
N THR A 457 19.40 19.87 -23.33
CA THR A 457 20.70 19.63 -23.98
C THR A 457 20.53 19.14 -25.42
N LEU A 458 19.54 18.29 -25.68
CA LEU A 458 19.25 17.77 -27.02
C LEU A 458 18.84 18.90 -27.99
N VAL A 459 17.99 19.84 -27.55
CA VAL A 459 17.61 21.01 -28.35
C VAL A 459 18.80 21.98 -28.55
N TYR A 460 19.68 22.11 -27.55
CA TYR A 460 20.93 22.87 -27.70
C TYR A 460 21.86 22.23 -28.74
N LEU A 461 22.10 20.92 -28.66
CA LEU A 461 22.94 20.18 -29.60
C LEU A 461 22.34 20.20 -31.02
N GLY A 462 21.01 20.13 -31.17
CA GLY A 462 20.34 20.29 -32.45
C GLY A 462 20.56 21.67 -33.09
N ASN A 463 20.46 22.75 -32.30
CA ASN A 463 20.74 24.10 -32.80
C ASN A 463 22.22 24.34 -33.10
N ILE A 464 23.13 23.81 -32.28
CA ILE A 464 24.59 23.84 -32.55
C ILE A 464 24.91 23.05 -33.84
N GLY A 465 24.30 21.88 -34.02
CA GLY A 465 24.43 21.07 -35.24
C GLY A 465 23.90 21.81 -36.48
N ALA A 466 22.76 22.50 -36.37
CA ALA A 466 22.24 23.35 -37.44
C ALA A 466 23.19 24.52 -37.77
N MET A 467 23.78 25.17 -36.76
CA MET A 467 24.77 26.23 -36.94
C MET A 467 26.05 25.73 -37.65
N VAL A 468 26.55 24.56 -37.27
CA VAL A 468 27.69 23.90 -37.94
C VAL A 468 27.33 23.50 -39.37
N ALA A 469 26.14 22.93 -39.60
CA ALA A 469 25.68 22.57 -40.94
C ALA A 469 25.54 23.80 -41.86
N MET A 470 24.97 24.90 -41.37
CA MET A 470 24.86 26.16 -42.11
C MET A 470 26.23 26.72 -42.49
N TYR A 471 27.21 26.67 -41.58
CA TYR A 471 28.59 27.09 -41.84
C TYR A 471 29.28 26.19 -42.88
N VAL A 472 29.23 24.88 -42.71
CA VAL A 472 29.93 23.91 -43.59
C VAL A 472 29.31 23.86 -44.99
N GLN A 473 27.99 23.98 -45.12
CA GLN A 473 27.28 23.93 -46.40
C GLN A 473 27.09 25.32 -47.05
N SER A 474 27.64 26.40 -46.46
CA SER A 474 27.46 27.78 -46.92
C SER A 474 26.00 28.18 -47.16
N ILE A 475 25.10 27.74 -46.27
CA ILE A 475 23.65 27.95 -46.42
C ILE A 475 23.33 29.45 -46.29
N ASN A 476 22.49 29.95 -47.21
CA ASN A 476 22.03 31.34 -47.25
C ASN A 476 21.56 31.85 -45.87
N ARG A 477 22.07 33.03 -45.45
CA ARG A 477 21.81 33.66 -44.15
C ARG A 477 20.31 33.89 -43.86
N ALA A 478 19.46 33.95 -44.89
CA ALA A 478 17.99 33.96 -44.76
C ALA A 478 17.45 32.81 -43.88
N TRP A 479 18.12 31.66 -43.84
CA TRP A 479 17.75 30.55 -42.96
C TRP A 479 17.83 30.88 -41.46
N VAL A 480 18.58 31.91 -41.04
CA VAL A 480 18.61 32.35 -39.64
C VAL A 480 17.22 32.83 -39.19
N GLY A 481 16.48 33.56 -40.04
CA GLY A 481 15.11 33.97 -39.74
C GLY A 481 14.16 32.77 -39.58
N ASN A 482 14.32 31.76 -40.44
CA ASN A 482 13.60 30.49 -40.30
C ASN A 482 13.96 29.77 -38.99
N MET A 483 15.23 29.76 -38.57
CA MET A 483 15.65 29.15 -37.29
C MET A 483 15.07 29.88 -36.07
N VAL A 484 14.95 31.21 -36.09
CA VAL A 484 14.23 31.99 -35.05
C VAL A 484 12.78 31.53 -34.96
N ALA A 485 12.09 31.47 -36.11
CA ALA A 485 10.67 31.13 -36.19
C ALA A 485 10.39 29.66 -35.82
N MET A 486 11.23 28.71 -36.28
CA MET A 486 11.11 27.29 -35.94
C MET A 486 11.29 27.05 -34.43
N ASN A 487 12.29 27.68 -33.81
CA ASN A 487 12.48 27.59 -32.36
C ASN A 487 11.33 28.27 -31.59
N LEU A 488 10.79 29.39 -32.08
CA LEU A 488 9.60 30.04 -31.49
C LEU A 488 8.37 29.11 -31.57
N LEU A 489 8.11 28.50 -32.73
CA LEU A 489 7.02 27.55 -32.92
C LEU A 489 7.16 26.34 -31.99
N ILE A 490 8.36 25.74 -31.89
CA ILE A 490 8.63 24.62 -30.97
C ILE A 490 8.36 25.05 -29.51
N ALA A 491 8.84 26.22 -29.09
CA ALA A 491 8.63 26.74 -27.75
C ALA A 491 7.14 26.95 -27.43
N VAL A 492 6.35 27.41 -28.41
CA VAL A 492 4.90 27.56 -28.30
C VAL A 492 4.21 26.20 -28.26
N LEU A 493 4.41 25.33 -29.25
CA LEU A 493 3.66 24.08 -29.45
C LEU A 493 3.72 23.15 -28.22
N VAL A 494 4.90 22.96 -27.61
CA VAL A 494 5.05 22.04 -26.47
C VAL A 494 4.35 22.51 -25.18
N ARG A 495 3.70 23.68 -25.19
CA ARG A 495 2.86 24.21 -24.10
C ARG A 495 1.36 24.12 -24.37
N GLN A 496 0.95 23.66 -25.54
CA GLN A 496 -0.44 23.73 -26.00
C GLN A 496 -1.25 22.51 -25.58
N ASP A 497 -2.50 22.75 -25.16
CA ASP A 497 -3.36 21.75 -24.52
C ASP A 497 -3.54 20.48 -25.38
N MET A 498 -3.74 20.65 -26.69
CA MET A 498 -3.85 19.52 -27.63
C MET A 498 -2.53 18.77 -27.83
N VAL A 499 -1.40 19.47 -27.91
CA VAL A 499 -0.06 18.85 -28.10
C VAL A 499 0.35 18.10 -26.84
N VAL A 500 0.14 18.69 -25.66
CA VAL A 500 0.35 18.03 -24.37
C VAL A 500 -0.55 16.80 -24.24
N ASN A 501 -1.84 16.91 -24.58
CA ASN A 501 -2.76 15.76 -24.54
C ASN A 501 -2.38 14.64 -25.52
N ALA A 502 -1.93 14.97 -26.73
CA ALA A 502 -1.44 14.00 -27.70
C ALA A 502 -0.19 13.28 -27.16
N LEU A 503 0.84 14.02 -26.76
CA LEU A 503 2.09 13.48 -26.22
C LEU A 503 1.87 12.60 -24.97
N PHE A 504 1.06 13.06 -24.02
CA PHE A 504 0.72 12.26 -22.83
C PHE A 504 -0.12 11.02 -23.19
N THR A 505 -1.01 11.09 -24.18
CA THR A 505 -1.81 9.93 -24.59
C THR A 505 -0.92 8.90 -25.26
N THR A 506 -0.10 9.27 -26.25
CA THR A 506 0.86 8.36 -26.88
C THR A 506 1.83 7.75 -25.87
N ALA A 507 2.34 8.54 -24.92
CA ALA A 507 3.25 8.04 -23.88
C ALA A 507 2.56 7.16 -22.82
N SER A 508 1.28 7.37 -22.51
CA SER A 508 0.53 6.63 -21.47
C SER A 508 -0.27 5.44 -22.00
N SER A 509 -0.38 5.29 -23.32
CA SER A 509 -1.01 4.14 -24.00
C SER A 509 -0.07 2.95 -24.25
N VAL A 510 1.15 2.96 -23.69
CA VAL A 510 2.08 1.83 -23.80
C VAL A 510 1.55 0.62 -23.01
N PRO A 511 1.47 -0.60 -23.59
CA PRO A 511 0.89 -1.77 -22.93
C PRO A 511 1.59 -2.13 -21.61
N LYS A 512 0.81 -2.50 -20.58
CA LYS A 512 1.33 -2.95 -19.26
C LYS A 512 2.25 -4.18 -19.36
N SER A 513 2.15 -4.96 -20.44
CA SER A 513 3.03 -6.10 -20.77
C SER A 513 4.46 -5.70 -21.16
N TRP A 514 4.73 -4.44 -21.51
CA TRP A 514 6.09 -4.00 -21.84
C TRP A 514 7.01 -4.04 -20.60
N PRO A 515 8.33 -4.28 -20.78
CA PRO A 515 9.30 -4.23 -19.69
C PRO A 515 9.21 -2.94 -18.87
N LEU A 516 9.20 -3.06 -17.55
CA LEU A 516 8.99 -1.93 -16.62
C LEU A 516 9.96 -0.75 -16.90
N ARG A 517 11.19 -1.01 -17.34
CA ARG A 517 12.16 0.03 -17.73
C ARG A 517 11.66 0.95 -18.85
N LEU A 518 10.90 0.43 -19.82
CA LEU A 518 10.31 1.23 -20.90
C LEU A 518 9.12 2.03 -20.38
N ARG A 519 8.17 1.38 -19.68
CA ARG A 519 7.01 2.04 -19.05
C ARG A 519 7.44 3.17 -18.11
N ALA A 520 8.47 2.92 -17.29
CA ALA A 520 9.10 3.90 -16.40
C ALA A 520 9.84 5.04 -17.12
N SER A 521 10.21 4.86 -18.39
CA SER A 521 10.80 5.92 -19.23
C SER A 521 9.70 6.76 -19.87
N CYS A 522 8.63 6.13 -20.40
CA CYS A 522 7.45 6.81 -20.94
C CYS A 522 6.73 7.67 -19.88
N ALA A 523 6.69 7.20 -18.63
CA ALA A 523 6.16 7.95 -17.48
C ALA A 523 6.90 9.29 -17.21
N LYS A 524 8.08 9.53 -17.81
CA LYS A 524 8.85 10.78 -17.68
C LYS A 524 8.47 11.84 -18.73
N ILE A 525 7.35 11.65 -19.46
CA ILE A 525 6.83 12.58 -20.47
C ILE A 525 6.58 14.02 -19.96
N TYR A 526 6.29 14.20 -18.65
CA TYR A 526 5.99 15.52 -18.08
C TYR A 526 7.17 16.50 -18.03
N HIS A 527 8.40 16.09 -18.41
CA HIS A 527 9.58 16.95 -18.42
C HIS A 527 9.75 17.85 -19.67
N MET A 528 8.76 17.92 -20.57
CA MET A 528 8.79 18.72 -21.81
C MET A 528 9.09 20.23 -21.63
N GLY A 529 8.97 20.76 -20.40
CA GLY A 529 9.42 22.13 -20.08
C GLY A 529 10.87 22.43 -20.49
N GLY A 530 11.75 21.42 -20.54
CA GLY A 530 13.13 21.57 -21.02
C GLY A 530 13.22 21.94 -22.50
N VAL A 531 12.33 21.39 -23.34
CA VAL A 531 12.23 21.71 -24.77
C VAL A 531 11.77 23.16 -24.96
N HIS A 532 10.73 23.57 -24.22
CA HIS A 532 10.24 24.95 -24.23
C HIS A 532 11.35 25.95 -23.86
N SER A 533 12.02 25.73 -22.72
CA SER A 533 13.07 26.64 -22.23
C SER A 533 14.25 26.71 -23.19
N ALA A 534 14.64 25.59 -23.79
CA ALA A 534 15.72 25.56 -24.76
C ALA A 534 15.35 26.30 -26.06
N ALA A 535 14.20 25.98 -26.66
CA ALA A 535 13.78 26.57 -27.92
C ALA A 535 13.48 28.08 -27.77
N ALA A 536 12.88 28.52 -26.65
CA ALA A 536 12.72 29.94 -26.36
C ALA A 536 14.07 30.67 -26.24
N THR A 537 15.07 30.04 -25.60
CA THR A 537 16.44 30.60 -25.53
C THR A 537 17.08 30.68 -26.90
N TRP A 538 17.00 29.61 -27.70
CA TRP A 538 17.63 29.56 -29.04
C TRP A 538 16.95 30.47 -30.05
N SER A 539 15.64 30.71 -29.96
CA SER A 539 14.96 31.74 -30.75
C SER A 539 15.57 33.12 -30.50
N GLY A 540 15.82 33.48 -29.23
CA GLY A 540 16.52 34.71 -28.86
C GLY A 540 18.00 34.75 -29.28
N VAL A 541 18.73 33.64 -29.17
CA VAL A 541 20.15 33.55 -29.61
C VAL A 541 20.27 33.71 -31.13
N TRP A 542 19.41 33.06 -31.92
CA TRP A 542 19.38 33.22 -33.38
C TRP A 542 19.00 34.64 -33.79
N LEU A 543 18.06 35.28 -33.07
CA LEU A 543 17.67 36.67 -33.34
C LEU A 543 18.81 37.66 -33.04
N LEU A 544 19.52 37.46 -31.92
CA LEU A 544 20.73 38.23 -31.59
C LEU A 544 21.82 38.00 -32.64
N ALA A 545 22.03 36.75 -33.10
CA ALA A 545 23.02 36.42 -34.11
C ALA A 545 22.70 37.05 -35.49
N ALA A 546 21.42 37.14 -35.86
CA ALA A 546 20.98 37.91 -37.02
C ALA A 546 21.32 39.39 -36.86
N ASN A 547 20.89 40.01 -35.76
CA ASN A 547 21.05 41.45 -35.54
C ASN A 547 22.52 41.91 -35.42
N VAL A 548 23.37 41.11 -34.76
CA VAL A 548 24.82 41.34 -34.74
C VAL A 548 25.41 41.10 -36.13
N GLY A 549 24.91 40.11 -36.87
CA GLY A 549 25.28 39.84 -38.25
C GLY A 549 24.99 41.01 -39.19
N ASP A 550 23.80 41.61 -39.09
CA ASP A 550 23.33 42.74 -39.89
C ASP A 550 24.11 44.01 -39.54
N ALA A 551 24.27 44.31 -38.24
CA ALA A 551 25.04 45.45 -37.77
C ALA A 551 26.52 45.36 -38.20
N TYR A 552 27.12 44.17 -38.16
CA TYR A 552 28.47 43.94 -38.68
C TYR A 552 28.54 44.11 -40.20
N CYS A 553 27.53 43.63 -40.94
CA CYS A 553 27.47 43.76 -42.40
C CYS A 553 27.42 45.24 -42.82
N PHE A 554 26.54 46.01 -42.18
CA PHE A 554 26.39 47.45 -42.39
C PHE A 554 27.65 48.23 -41.99
N SER A 555 28.28 47.88 -40.86
CA SER A 555 29.49 48.57 -40.37
C SER A 555 30.78 48.21 -41.11
N SER A 556 30.86 47.02 -41.72
CA SER A 556 32.03 46.58 -42.50
C SER A 556 31.87 46.79 -44.01
N ASN A 557 30.71 47.28 -44.45
CA ASN A 557 30.33 47.49 -45.85
C ASN A 557 30.57 46.27 -46.77
N SER A 558 30.59 45.07 -46.17
CA SER A 558 31.07 43.82 -46.78
C SER A 558 29.93 42.79 -46.96
N CYS A 559 28.77 43.26 -47.42
CA CYS A 559 27.60 42.41 -47.61
C CYS A 559 27.67 41.65 -48.95
N GLY A 560 27.90 40.33 -48.86
CA GLY A 560 27.93 39.44 -50.01
C GLY A 560 26.56 39.21 -50.66
N ALA A 561 26.56 38.64 -51.87
CA ALA A 561 25.33 38.30 -52.58
C ALA A 561 24.45 37.34 -51.76
N GLY A 562 23.16 37.65 -51.65
CA GLY A 562 22.21 36.93 -50.79
C GLY A 562 21.96 37.58 -49.41
N TYR A 563 22.52 38.76 -49.14
CA TYR A 563 22.16 39.52 -47.94
C TYR A 563 20.77 40.18 -48.07
N PRO A 564 19.82 39.97 -47.13
CA PRO A 564 18.52 40.63 -47.18
C PRO A 564 18.63 42.11 -46.80
N SER A 565 18.14 42.99 -47.67
CA SER A 565 18.16 44.44 -47.49
C SER A 565 17.01 44.92 -46.59
N HIS A 566 17.11 44.66 -45.29
CA HIS A 566 16.09 45.01 -44.30
C HIS A 566 15.99 46.52 -44.02
N SER A 567 14.76 47.04 -44.01
CA SER A 567 14.42 48.41 -43.66
C SER A 567 14.82 48.80 -42.23
N LYS A 568 15.04 50.10 -41.99
CA LYS A 568 15.35 50.63 -40.64
C LYS A 568 14.27 50.29 -39.60
N ALA A 569 13.01 50.18 -40.03
CA ALA A 569 11.89 49.77 -39.19
C ALA A 569 12.00 48.29 -38.77
N PHE A 570 12.30 47.40 -39.70
CA PHE A 570 12.57 45.98 -39.41
C PHE A 570 13.71 45.82 -38.40
N GLN A 571 14.83 46.52 -38.62
CA GLN A 571 16.01 46.45 -37.74
C GLN A 571 15.69 46.94 -36.32
N ALA A 572 14.96 48.06 -36.17
CA ALA A 572 14.55 48.59 -34.87
C ALA A 572 13.64 47.61 -34.09
N LEU A 573 12.67 46.99 -34.77
CA LEU A 573 11.81 45.96 -34.18
C LEU A 573 12.60 44.72 -33.76
N SER A 574 13.57 44.30 -34.57
CA SER A 574 14.41 43.13 -34.30
C SER A 574 15.26 43.32 -33.02
N TRP A 575 15.85 44.51 -32.84
CA TRP A 575 16.56 44.85 -31.60
C TRP A 575 15.62 44.97 -30.40
N MET A 576 14.42 45.54 -30.56
CA MET A 576 13.40 45.60 -29.51
C MET A 576 12.97 44.20 -29.04
N LEU A 577 12.72 43.28 -29.98
CA LEU A 577 12.44 41.87 -29.71
C LEU A 577 13.61 41.17 -29.00
N THR A 578 14.85 41.48 -29.39
CA THR A 578 16.06 40.96 -28.72
C THR A 578 16.14 41.39 -27.26
N VAL A 579 15.85 42.66 -26.97
CA VAL A 579 15.77 43.19 -25.59
C VAL A 579 14.66 42.49 -24.79
N PHE A 580 13.51 42.22 -25.41
CA PHE A 580 12.41 41.49 -24.75
C PHE A 580 12.75 40.02 -24.48
N PHE A 581 13.44 39.31 -25.39
CA PHE A 581 14.00 37.99 -25.10
C PHE A 581 14.97 38.02 -23.92
N ALA A 582 15.92 38.97 -23.91
CA ALA A 582 16.88 39.12 -22.81
C ALA A 582 16.17 39.38 -21.46
N ALA A 583 15.15 40.25 -21.45
CA ALA A 583 14.33 40.51 -20.27
C ALA A 583 13.59 39.24 -19.79
N VAL A 584 12.92 38.50 -20.69
CA VAL A 584 12.23 37.25 -20.34
C VAL A 584 13.21 36.20 -19.80
N LEU A 585 14.41 36.07 -20.39
CA LEU A 585 15.44 35.13 -19.94
C LEU A 585 15.99 35.49 -18.55
N VAL A 586 16.21 36.77 -18.27
CA VAL A 586 16.63 37.26 -16.93
C VAL A 586 15.55 36.99 -15.87
N LEU A 587 14.28 37.27 -16.20
CA LEU A 587 13.16 37.01 -15.29
C LEU A 587 12.90 35.51 -15.09
N ALA A 588 13.23 34.67 -16.08
CA ALA A 588 13.13 33.21 -16.02
C ALA A 588 14.25 32.54 -15.19
N LEU A 589 15.32 33.27 -14.81
CA LEU A 589 16.43 32.71 -14.04
C LEU A 589 15.92 32.05 -12.75
N PRO A 590 16.29 30.78 -12.45
CA PRO A 590 15.75 30.03 -11.32
C PRO A 590 15.72 30.75 -9.95
N PRO A 591 16.77 31.48 -9.49
CA PRO A 591 16.70 32.19 -8.21
C PRO A 591 15.75 33.40 -8.25
N PHE A 592 15.59 34.06 -9.40
CA PHE A 592 14.65 35.18 -9.54
C PHE A 592 13.21 34.66 -9.63
N ARG A 593 12.92 33.72 -10.54
CA ARG A 593 11.60 33.11 -10.71
C ARG A 593 11.07 32.49 -9.41
N ALA A 594 11.94 31.87 -8.61
CA ALA A 594 11.55 31.28 -7.33
C ALA A 594 11.25 32.30 -6.22
N LYS A 595 11.71 33.55 -6.34
CA LYS A 595 11.43 34.64 -5.37
C LYS A 595 10.26 35.54 -5.82
N HIS A 596 10.12 35.79 -7.12
CA HIS A 596 9.15 36.74 -7.68
C HIS A 596 8.21 36.06 -8.69
N HIS A 597 7.67 34.89 -8.32
CA HIS A 597 6.91 34.01 -9.20
C HIS A 597 5.78 34.72 -9.97
N ASP A 598 4.92 35.45 -9.26
CA ASP A 598 3.73 36.06 -9.86
C ASP A 598 4.05 37.30 -10.70
N PHE A 599 5.18 37.95 -10.41
CA PHE A 599 5.73 39.00 -11.27
C PHE A 599 6.26 38.38 -12.58
N PHE A 600 7.05 37.30 -12.48
CA PHE A 600 7.50 36.55 -13.65
C PHE A 600 6.30 36.09 -14.52
N GLU A 601 5.25 35.51 -13.93
CA GLU A 601 4.07 35.09 -14.68
C GLU A 601 3.38 36.26 -15.41
N ARG A 602 3.16 37.39 -14.72
CA ARG A 602 2.52 38.57 -15.34
C ARG A 602 3.38 39.15 -16.46
N SER A 603 4.69 39.34 -16.23
CA SER A 603 5.63 39.85 -17.22
C SER A 603 5.78 38.90 -18.41
N HIS A 604 5.87 37.59 -18.20
CA HIS A 604 5.95 36.60 -19.27
C HIS A 604 4.68 36.56 -20.13
N ARG A 605 3.49 36.66 -19.52
CA ARG A 605 2.22 36.77 -20.26
C ARG A 605 2.17 38.04 -21.10
N PHE A 606 2.50 39.20 -20.51
CA PHE A 606 2.49 40.49 -21.21
C PHE A 606 3.51 40.54 -22.35
N LEU A 607 4.79 40.32 -22.05
CA LEU A 607 5.86 40.34 -23.04
C LEU A 607 5.64 39.30 -24.14
N GLY A 608 5.13 38.11 -23.83
CA GLY A 608 4.80 37.09 -24.84
C GLY A 608 3.78 37.58 -25.88
N TRP A 609 2.72 38.28 -25.47
CA TRP A 609 1.77 38.88 -26.40
C TRP A 609 2.37 40.07 -27.17
N THR A 610 3.12 40.95 -26.50
CA THR A 610 3.79 42.08 -27.15
C THR A 610 4.78 41.59 -28.22
N MET A 611 5.60 40.59 -27.90
CA MET A 611 6.56 39.99 -28.82
C MET A 611 5.85 39.31 -30.00
N LEU A 612 4.71 38.63 -29.78
CA LEU A 612 3.93 38.03 -30.88
C LEU A 612 3.44 39.09 -31.87
N VAL A 613 2.95 40.23 -31.40
CA VAL A 613 2.53 41.35 -32.26
C VAL A 613 3.72 41.98 -32.98
N LEU A 614 4.83 42.23 -32.29
CA LEU A 614 6.03 42.78 -32.91
C LEU A 614 6.65 41.83 -33.95
N PHE A 615 6.61 40.52 -33.72
CA PHE A 615 7.00 39.52 -34.72
C PHE A 615 6.12 39.58 -35.97
N TRP A 616 4.79 39.74 -35.82
CA TRP A 616 3.90 39.91 -36.98
C TRP A 616 4.25 41.15 -37.81
N VAL A 617 4.47 42.29 -37.15
CA VAL A 617 4.89 43.52 -37.84
C VAL A 617 6.26 43.34 -38.51
N GLN A 618 7.22 42.70 -37.83
CA GLN A 618 8.53 42.40 -38.40
C GLN A 618 8.43 41.48 -39.63
N THR A 619 7.63 40.41 -39.58
CA THR A 619 7.45 39.50 -40.72
C THR A 619 6.76 40.19 -41.90
N MET A 620 5.74 41.03 -41.67
CA MET A 620 5.11 41.81 -42.74
C MET A 620 6.07 42.81 -43.39
N LEU A 621 6.90 43.51 -42.59
CA LEU A 621 7.93 44.40 -43.11
C LEU A 621 9.00 43.65 -43.90
N GLY A 622 9.46 42.49 -43.42
CA GLY A 622 10.43 41.66 -44.13
C GLY A 622 9.92 41.20 -45.50
N ILE A 623 8.65 40.79 -45.59
CA ILE A 623 8.00 40.41 -46.86
C ILE A 623 7.83 41.62 -47.79
N SER A 624 7.53 42.80 -47.23
CA SER A 624 7.44 44.05 -48.01
C SER A 624 8.81 44.48 -48.57
N ASP A 625 9.86 44.38 -47.77
CA ASP A 625 11.24 44.67 -48.17
C ASP A 625 11.69 43.68 -49.28
N GLU A 626 11.44 42.38 -49.09
CA GLU A 626 11.78 41.32 -50.06
C GLU A 626 10.99 41.47 -51.37
N ALA A 627 9.68 41.70 -51.33
CA ALA A 627 8.86 41.90 -52.53
C ALA A 627 9.28 43.15 -53.32
N THR A 628 9.70 44.21 -52.63
CA THR A 628 10.20 45.45 -53.26
C THR A 628 11.54 45.21 -53.97
N VAL A 629 12.46 44.48 -53.34
CA VAL A 629 13.77 44.16 -53.93
C VAL A 629 13.64 43.15 -55.08
N ALA A 630 12.79 42.13 -54.94
CA ALA A 630 12.57 41.11 -55.96
C ALA A 630 11.64 41.57 -57.11
N SER A 631 11.00 42.74 -56.99
CA SER A 631 9.94 43.23 -57.90
C SER A 631 8.80 42.22 -58.10
N SER A 632 8.53 41.37 -57.10
CA SER A 632 7.54 40.30 -57.17
C SER A 632 6.16 40.74 -56.66
N PRO A 633 5.05 40.14 -57.13
CA PRO A 633 3.73 40.42 -56.57
C PRO A 633 3.69 40.08 -55.08
N TYR A 634 3.36 41.05 -54.23
CA TYR A 634 3.40 40.92 -52.76
C TYR A 634 2.74 39.64 -52.23
N GLY A 635 1.57 39.27 -52.77
CA GLY A 635 0.86 38.04 -52.39
C GLY A 635 1.62 36.74 -52.71
N ALA A 636 2.46 36.72 -53.75
CA ALA A 636 3.33 35.58 -54.04
C ALA A 636 4.45 35.47 -52.99
N THR A 637 5.06 36.59 -52.61
CA THR A 637 6.10 36.64 -51.56
C THR A 637 5.55 36.21 -50.19
N VAL A 638 4.31 36.59 -49.85
CA VAL A 638 3.62 36.10 -48.63
C VAL A 638 3.52 34.58 -48.64
N VAL A 639 3.12 33.98 -49.77
CA VAL A 639 2.94 32.51 -49.87
C VAL A 639 4.28 31.78 -49.86
N SER A 640 5.34 32.31 -50.47
CA SER A 640 6.66 31.67 -50.51
C SER A 640 7.45 31.79 -49.19
N THR A 641 7.14 32.76 -48.34
CA THR A 641 7.90 33.03 -47.09
C THR A 641 7.60 31.99 -46.00
N PRO A 642 8.55 31.12 -45.59
CA PRO A 642 8.26 30.07 -44.61
C PRO A 642 7.95 30.64 -43.22
N GLY A 643 8.63 31.74 -42.84
CA GLY A 643 8.43 32.43 -41.57
C GLY A 643 6.98 32.90 -41.33
N PHE A 644 6.26 33.28 -42.40
CA PHE A 644 4.85 33.66 -42.34
C PHE A 644 3.98 32.49 -41.87
N TRP A 645 4.11 31.33 -42.52
CA TRP A 645 3.32 30.14 -42.19
C TRP A 645 3.68 29.56 -40.82
N ILE A 646 4.96 29.64 -40.42
CA ILE A 646 5.43 29.23 -39.10
C ILE A 646 4.83 30.14 -38.00
N LEU A 647 4.84 31.46 -38.20
CA LEU A 647 4.26 32.43 -37.27
C LEU A 647 2.73 32.33 -37.22
N LEU A 648 2.07 32.08 -38.37
CA LEU A 648 0.64 31.80 -38.45
C LEU A 648 0.28 30.54 -37.65
N GLY A 649 1.03 29.45 -37.83
CA GLY A 649 0.88 28.21 -37.06
C GLY A 649 1.02 28.45 -35.55
N ALA A 650 2.04 29.19 -35.12
CA ALA A 650 2.23 29.54 -33.70
C ALA A 650 1.07 30.39 -33.15
N THR A 651 0.60 31.36 -33.94
CA THR A 651 -0.49 32.29 -33.57
C THR A 651 -1.83 31.58 -33.45
N LEU A 652 -2.20 30.78 -34.47
CA LEU A 652 -3.41 29.94 -34.45
C LEU A 652 -3.36 28.94 -33.28
N SER A 653 -2.19 28.39 -32.98
CA SER A 653 -2.02 27.48 -31.84
C SER A 653 -2.28 28.17 -30.50
N ILE A 654 -1.75 29.39 -30.28
CA ILE A 654 -2.04 30.20 -29.08
C ILE A 654 -3.54 30.56 -29.02
N ALA A 655 -4.09 31.04 -30.13
CA ALA A 655 -5.49 31.45 -30.24
C ALA A 655 -6.47 30.29 -29.99
N SER A 656 -6.14 29.06 -30.40
CA SER A 656 -7.00 27.87 -30.21
C SER A 656 -7.49 27.72 -28.77
N SER A 657 -6.61 27.93 -27.77
CA SER A 657 -6.97 27.83 -26.36
C SER A 657 -8.06 28.84 -25.95
N TRP A 658 -8.11 30.02 -26.58
CA TRP A 658 -9.09 31.08 -26.33
C TRP A 658 -10.42 30.86 -27.07
N LEU A 659 -10.44 30.10 -28.17
CA LEU A 659 -11.69 29.71 -28.85
C LEU A 659 -12.61 28.85 -27.96
N TRP A 660 -12.05 28.21 -26.92
CA TRP A 660 -12.79 27.49 -25.88
C TRP A 660 -12.90 28.25 -24.55
N LEU A 661 -12.70 29.58 -24.55
CA LEU A 661 -12.96 30.42 -23.38
C LEU A 661 -14.47 30.52 -23.13
N ARG A 662 -14.93 30.11 -21.94
CA ARG A 662 -16.34 30.19 -21.54
C ARG A 662 -16.49 30.48 -20.05
N LYS A 663 -17.54 31.23 -19.71
CA LYS A 663 -18.00 31.38 -18.32
C LYS A 663 -19.00 30.26 -18.06
N VAL A 664 -18.75 29.47 -17.03
CA VAL A 664 -19.46 28.21 -16.75
C VAL A 664 -20.15 28.32 -15.40
N PRO A 665 -21.41 27.85 -15.24
CA PRO A 665 -22.04 27.71 -13.93
C PRO A 665 -21.31 26.65 -13.09
N VAL A 666 -21.23 26.89 -11.78
CA VAL A 666 -20.49 26.06 -10.82
C VAL A 666 -21.33 25.90 -9.56
N THR A 667 -21.52 24.66 -9.10
CA THR A 667 -22.07 24.41 -7.77
C THR A 667 -20.92 24.33 -6.78
N SER A 668 -20.92 25.22 -5.78
CA SER A 668 -19.86 25.34 -4.76
C SER A 668 -20.24 24.60 -3.48
N GLU A 669 -19.36 23.71 -3.02
CA GLU A 669 -19.48 22.91 -1.79
C GLU A 669 -18.31 23.26 -0.85
N VAL A 670 -18.54 24.10 0.16
CA VAL A 670 -17.50 24.50 1.12
C VAL A 670 -17.24 23.37 2.12
N LEU A 671 -16.05 22.79 2.07
CA LEU A 671 -15.65 21.67 2.93
C LEU A 671 -15.07 22.15 4.27
N SER A 672 -14.35 23.27 4.26
CA SER A 672 -13.76 23.93 5.43
C SER A 672 -13.27 25.34 5.10
N ASN A 673 -12.79 26.09 6.10
CA ASN A 673 -12.05 27.34 5.89
C ASN A 673 -10.73 27.18 5.11
N HIS A 674 -10.32 25.95 4.80
CA HIS A 674 -9.13 25.62 4.01
C HIS A 674 -9.47 24.97 2.64
N ALA A 675 -10.69 24.47 2.41
CA ALA A 675 -11.02 23.73 1.18
C ALA A 675 -12.46 23.92 0.69
N ILE A 676 -12.61 24.01 -0.62
CA ILE A 676 -13.90 24.06 -1.34
C ILE A 676 -13.86 23.06 -2.49
N ARG A 677 -14.95 22.30 -2.69
CA ARG A 677 -15.17 21.51 -3.91
C ARG A 677 -16.04 22.31 -4.87
N LEU A 678 -15.63 22.36 -6.14
CA LEU A 678 -16.37 23.00 -7.22
C LEU A 678 -16.86 21.91 -8.18
N HIS A 679 -18.16 21.91 -8.50
CA HIS A 679 -18.80 20.93 -9.40
C HIS A 679 -19.20 21.58 -10.73
N PHE A 680 -19.00 20.84 -11.83
CA PHE A 680 -19.15 21.29 -13.21
C PHE A 680 -19.87 20.23 -14.05
N SER A 681 -20.84 20.63 -14.87
CA SER A 681 -21.71 19.72 -15.65
C SER A 681 -21.50 19.74 -17.18
N TYR A 682 -20.66 20.64 -17.68
CA TYR A 682 -20.58 20.94 -19.12
C TYR A 682 -19.74 19.94 -19.95
N THR A 683 -19.03 19.01 -19.31
CA THR A 683 -18.20 17.98 -19.95
C THR A 683 -17.79 16.92 -18.92
N VAL A 684 -17.47 15.70 -19.37
CA VAL A 684 -16.83 14.66 -18.55
C VAL A 684 -15.35 14.55 -18.98
N PRO A 685 -14.39 15.05 -18.18
CA PRO A 685 -12.96 14.95 -18.46
C PRO A 685 -12.46 13.53 -18.18
N VAL A 686 -11.41 13.10 -18.88
CA VAL A 686 -10.79 11.79 -18.63
C VAL A 686 -9.93 11.86 -17.35
N ASN A 687 -9.84 10.73 -16.64
CA ASN A 687 -9.05 10.65 -15.40
C ASN A 687 -7.56 11.04 -15.62
N GLY A 688 -6.98 11.69 -14.61
CA GLY A 688 -5.63 12.24 -14.64
C GLY A 688 -5.47 13.55 -15.42
N THR A 689 -6.56 14.27 -15.73
CA THR A 689 -6.51 15.59 -16.39
C THR A 689 -6.77 16.76 -15.43
N SER A 690 -6.68 17.99 -15.94
CA SER A 690 -6.78 19.25 -15.17
C SER A 690 -7.43 20.37 -15.99
N THR A 691 -8.19 21.23 -15.32
CA THR A 691 -8.88 22.39 -15.91
C THR A 691 -8.24 23.68 -15.40
N ARG A 692 -8.12 24.71 -16.26
CA ARG A 692 -7.69 26.06 -15.87
C ARG A 692 -8.89 26.94 -15.53
N LEU A 693 -8.88 27.52 -14.33
CA LEU A 693 -9.92 28.38 -13.77
C LEU A 693 -9.43 29.83 -13.67
N SER A 694 -10.36 30.78 -13.72
CA SER A 694 -10.10 32.22 -13.53
C SER A 694 -11.36 32.98 -13.12
N PHE A 695 -11.23 34.04 -12.31
CA PHE A 695 -12.26 35.08 -12.18
C PHE A 695 -12.04 36.22 -13.17
N ARG A 696 -10.78 36.46 -13.58
CA ARG A 696 -10.35 37.54 -14.49
C ARG A 696 -9.48 36.97 -15.62
N PRO A 697 -10.08 36.46 -16.72
CA PRO A 697 -9.37 35.63 -17.72
C PRO A 697 -8.24 36.33 -18.48
N LEU A 698 -8.14 37.66 -18.43
CA LEU A 698 -7.04 38.43 -19.00
C LEU A 698 -5.84 38.60 -18.04
N LEU A 699 -6.00 38.32 -16.75
CA LEU A 699 -4.98 38.57 -15.72
C LEU A 699 -4.44 37.26 -15.10
N GLU A 700 -5.34 36.38 -14.67
CA GLU A 700 -5.04 35.24 -13.78
C GLU A 700 -5.53 33.92 -14.41
N TRP A 701 -4.82 32.82 -14.13
CA TRP A 701 -5.20 31.47 -14.56
C TRP A 701 -4.59 30.45 -13.61
N HIS A 702 -5.40 29.55 -13.05
CA HIS A 702 -4.97 28.57 -12.05
C HIS A 702 -5.44 27.17 -12.43
N SER A 703 -4.52 26.20 -12.49
CA SER A 703 -4.79 24.84 -12.96
C SER A 703 -5.14 23.91 -11.78
N PHE A 704 -6.28 23.24 -11.84
CA PHE A 704 -6.73 22.27 -10.84
C PHE A 704 -7.07 20.94 -11.50
N ALA A 705 -6.65 19.84 -10.88
CA ALA A 705 -6.93 18.49 -11.37
C ALA A 705 -8.42 18.14 -11.22
N THR A 706 -8.95 17.42 -12.21
CA THR A 706 -10.37 17.05 -12.28
C THR A 706 -10.62 15.69 -11.66
N ILE A 707 -11.76 15.55 -10.97
CA ILE A 707 -12.31 14.33 -10.40
C ILE A 707 -13.53 13.96 -11.26
N PRO A 708 -13.43 13.05 -12.23
CA PRO A 708 -14.53 12.75 -13.15
C PRO A 708 -15.76 12.19 -12.43
N ALA A 709 -16.94 12.63 -12.86
CA ALA A 709 -18.23 12.15 -12.35
C ALA A 709 -19.14 11.79 -13.55
N PRO A 710 -18.88 10.66 -14.24
CA PRO A 710 -19.56 10.32 -15.49
C PRO A 710 -21.07 10.01 -15.34
N GLN A 711 -21.54 9.77 -14.11
CA GLN A 711 -22.94 9.51 -13.77
C GLN A 711 -23.41 10.55 -12.74
N PRO A 712 -24.71 10.93 -12.73
CA PRO A 712 -25.27 11.79 -11.69
C PRO A 712 -25.16 11.11 -10.31
N ALA A 713 -24.75 11.87 -9.29
CA ALA A 713 -24.58 11.34 -7.94
C ALA A 713 -24.79 12.44 -6.89
N ARG A 714 -25.41 12.08 -5.75
CA ARG A 714 -25.63 12.98 -4.60
C ARG A 714 -26.31 14.33 -4.96
N GLY A 715 -27.22 14.32 -5.93
CA GLY A 715 -27.91 15.52 -6.41
C GLY A 715 -27.13 16.37 -7.43
N PHE A 716 -25.90 15.99 -7.77
CA PHE A 716 -25.13 16.63 -8.84
C PHE A 716 -25.35 15.89 -10.19
N PRO A 717 -25.49 16.61 -11.32
CA PRO A 717 -25.53 16.01 -12.65
C PRO A 717 -24.17 15.44 -13.06
N ALA A 718 -24.14 14.64 -14.13
CA ALA A 718 -22.90 14.13 -14.71
C ALA A 718 -21.96 15.26 -15.17
N GLY A 719 -20.66 15.04 -15.04
CA GLY A 719 -19.61 16.00 -15.37
C GLY A 719 -18.32 15.72 -14.59
N TYR A 720 -17.89 16.66 -13.75
CA TYR A 720 -16.75 16.48 -12.84
C TYR A 720 -16.79 17.45 -11.65
N SER A 721 -15.96 17.15 -10.64
CA SER A 721 -15.63 18.09 -9.57
C SER A 721 -14.13 18.33 -9.47
N LEU A 722 -13.71 19.32 -8.68
CA LEU A 722 -12.32 19.54 -8.28
C LEU A 722 -12.28 20.16 -6.88
N VAL A 723 -11.14 19.99 -6.19
CA VAL A 723 -10.94 20.57 -4.85
C VAL A 723 -9.93 21.70 -4.93
N VAL A 724 -10.36 22.92 -4.60
CA VAL A 724 -9.49 24.08 -4.39
C VAL A 724 -9.14 24.14 -2.91
N SER A 725 -7.85 24.16 -2.59
CA SER A 725 -7.34 24.29 -1.21
C SER A 725 -6.61 25.62 -1.03
N ASN A 726 -6.66 26.19 0.17
CA ASN A 726 -6.04 27.47 0.48
C ASN A 726 -4.50 27.37 0.44
N ALA A 727 -3.91 27.96 -0.59
CA ALA A 727 -2.47 28.03 -0.84
C ALA A 727 -1.99 29.42 -1.28
N GLY A 728 -2.87 30.44 -1.22
CA GLY A 728 -2.61 31.81 -1.66
C GLY A 728 -3.88 32.57 -2.06
N ASP A 729 -3.76 33.89 -2.24
CA ASP A 729 -4.85 34.87 -2.33
C ASP A 729 -6.04 34.43 -3.21
N TRP A 730 -5.77 33.94 -4.42
CA TRP A 730 -6.80 33.49 -5.35
C TRP A 730 -7.62 32.32 -4.81
N THR A 731 -6.93 31.32 -4.23
CA THR A 731 -7.59 30.13 -3.64
C THR A 731 -8.37 30.48 -2.38
N HIS A 732 -7.85 31.39 -1.56
CA HIS A 732 -8.55 31.91 -0.39
C HIS A 732 -9.82 32.67 -0.77
N ALA A 733 -9.73 33.57 -1.76
CA ALA A 733 -10.88 34.29 -2.31
C ALA A 733 -11.90 33.34 -2.98
N CYS A 734 -11.45 32.24 -3.60
CA CYS A 734 -12.33 31.22 -4.15
C CYS A 734 -13.13 30.48 -3.06
N ILE A 735 -12.49 30.14 -1.93
CA ILE A 735 -13.16 29.50 -0.78
C ILE A 735 -14.15 30.46 -0.14
N GLN A 736 -13.74 31.70 0.15
CA GLN A 736 -14.60 32.70 0.80
C GLN A 736 -15.81 33.14 -0.04
N ARG A 737 -15.70 33.14 -1.38
CA ARG A 737 -16.76 33.64 -2.27
C ARG A 737 -17.75 32.56 -2.76
N ALA A 738 -17.44 31.27 -2.57
CA ALA A 738 -18.24 30.14 -3.04
C ALA A 738 -18.87 30.36 -4.44
N PRO A 739 -18.05 30.57 -5.50
CA PRO A 739 -18.50 31.13 -6.77
C PRO A 739 -19.57 30.27 -7.46
N SER A 740 -20.66 30.91 -7.89
CA SER A 740 -21.70 30.28 -8.72
C SER A 740 -21.32 30.18 -10.20
N HIS A 741 -20.29 30.92 -10.63
CA HIS A 741 -19.78 30.92 -12.00
C HIS A 741 -18.27 31.19 -12.03
N ILE A 742 -17.56 30.58 -12.97
CA ILE A 742 -16.12 30.80 -13.15
C ILE A 742 -15.75 30.75 -14.65
N TRP A 743 -14.62 31.36 -15.03
CA TRP A 743 -14.10 31.23 -16.39
C TRP A 743 -13.23 29.98 -16.52
N VAL A 744 -13.44 29.25 -17.61
CA VAL A 744 -12.64 28.10 -18.05
C VAL A 744 -12.08 28.39 -19.44
N ARG A 745 -10.83 28.01 -19.69
CA ARG A 745 -10.16 28.12 -20.99
C ARG A 745 -9.52 26.80 -21.41
N GLY A 746 -9.63 26.48 -22.69
CA GLY A 746 -9.02 25.29 -23.30
C GLY A 746 -9.82 24.01 -23.07
N ILE A 747 -9.18 22.88 -23.39
CA ILE A 747 -9.66 21.53 -23.10
C ILE A 747 -8.98 21.01 -21.81
N PRO A 748 -9.56 20.04 -21.08
CA PRO A 748 -8.91 19.42 -19.93
C PRO A 748 -7.55 18.81 -20.33
N VAL A 749 -6.49 19.15 -19.58
CA VAL A 749 -5.10 18.84 -19.93
C VAL A 749 -4.55 17.72 -19.05
N CYS A 750 -3.93 16.70 -19.66
CA CYS A 750 -3.26 15.60 -18.97
C CYS A 750 -2.21 16.10 -17.97
N GLY A 751 -2.34 15.66 -16.72
CA GLY A 751 -1.40 15.92 -15.63
C GLY A 751 -0.65 14.65 -15.20
N VAL A 752 0.10 14.73 -14.10
CA VAL A 752 0.98 13.64 -13.63
C VAL A 752 0.23 12.31 -13.43
N MET A 753 -1.01 12.33 -12.90
CA MET A 753 -1.78 11.09 -12.70
C MET A 753 -2.17 10.35 -13.99
N ARG A 754 -2.04 10.97 -15.17
CA ARG A 754 -2.23 10.28 -16.45
C ARG A 754 -1.22 9.14 -16.66
N ILE A 755 -0.05 9.17 -16.00
CA ILE A 755 0.95 8.10 -16.10
C ILE A 755 0.60 6.86 -15.25
N ALA A 756 -0.45 6.90 -14.42
CA ALA A 756 -0.87 5.75 -13.61
C ALA A 756 -1.32 4.54 -14.47
N THR A 757 -1.81 4.79 -15.70
CA THR A 757 -2.20 3.74 -16.66
C THR A 757 -1.02 2.85 -17.09
N LEU A 758 0.21 3.34 -16.95
CA LEU A 758 1.44 2.61 -17.30
C LEU A 758 1.86 1.56 -16.26
N PHE A 759 1.15 1.45 -15.14
CA PHE A 759 1.54 0.58 -14.03
C PHE A 759 0.42 -0.40 -13.64
N SER A 760 0.82 -1.55 -13.12
CA SER A 760 -0.08 -2.59 -12.58
C SER A 760 -0.21 -2.49 -11.07
N ARG A 761 0.81 -1.98 -10.36
CA ARG A 761 0.80 -1.73 -8.91
C ARG A 761 1.45 -0.38 -8.60
N LEU A 762 0.71 0.52 -7.97
CA LEU A 762 1.10 1.91 -7.73
C LEU A 762 1.03 2.27 -6.24
N VAL A 763 1.98 3.06 -5.75
CA VAL A 763 1.83 3.81 -4.49
C VAL A 763 1.62 5.29 -4.81
N ILE A 764 0.55 5.87 -4.31
CA ILE A 764 0.28 7.31 -4.39
C ILE A 764 0.61 7.97 -3.04
N VAL A 765 1.28 9.13 -3.09
CA VAL A 765 1.77 9.84 -1.91
C VAL A 765 1.33 11.30 -1.98
N ALA A 766 0.68 11.80 -0.93
CA ALA A 766 0.23 13.18 -0.83
C ALA A 766 0.75 13.88 0.44
N THR A 767 0.98 15.19 0.34
CA THR A 767 1.04 16.06 1.53
C THR A 767 0.01 17.19 1.44
N GLY A 768 -0.82 17.36 2.47
CA GLY A 768 -1.86 18.39 2.51
C GLY A 768 -2.78 18.33 1.28
N SER A 769 -2.92 19.47 0.59
CA SER A 769 -3.75 19.64 -0.61
C SER A 769 -3.33 18.79 -1.81
N GLY A 770 -2.15 18.17 -1.77
CA GLY A 770 -1.69 17.20 -2.78
C GLY A 770 -2.60 15.97 -2.95
N ILE A 771 -3.53 15.72 -2.01
CA ILE A 771 -4.57 14.70 -2.17
C ILE A 771 -5.56 15.02 -3.30
N GLY A 772 -5.88 16.30 -3.52
CA GLY A 772 -6.92 16.72 -4.47
C GLY A 772 -6.70 16.16 -5.88
N PRO A 773 -5.49 16.33 -6.47
CA PRO A 773 -5.14 15.74 -7.75
C PRO A 773 -5.03 14.20 -7.81
N LEU A 774 -5.08 13.52 -6.66
CA LEU A 774 -5.16 12.05 -6.61
C LEU A 774 -6.62 11.56 -6.57
N LEU A 775 -7.58 12.38 -6.13
CA LEU A 775 -8.96 11.94 -5.88
C LEU A 775 -9.66 11.34 -7.10
N GLY A 776 -9.36 11.79 -8.32
CA GLY A 776 -9.88 11.17 -9.55
C GLY A 776 -9.45 9.71 -9.72
N HIS A 777 -8.20 9.38 -9.40
CA HIS A 777 -7.69 8.00 -9.41
C HIS A 777 -8.10 7.24 -8.15
N ILE A 778 -8.27 7.89 -6.99
CA ILE A 778 -8.77 7.21 -5.79
C ILE A 778 -10.25 6.80 -5.94
N GLN A 779 -11.07 7.60 -6.63
CA GLN A 779 -12.47 7.27 -6.90
C GLN A 779 -12.63 6.22 -8.01
N GLN A 780 -11.70 6.16 -8.97
CA GLN A 780 -11.69 5.20 -10.08
C GLN A 780 -10.23 4.77 -10.37
N PRO A 781 -9.68 3.79 -9.62
CA PRO A 781 -8.29 3.38 -9.74
C PRO A 781 -8.02 2.63 -11.04
N SER A 782 -7.00 3.08 -11.78
CA SER A 782 -6.56 2.45 -13.05
C SER A 782 -5.60 1.26 -12.87
N CYS A 783 -5.27 0.93 -11.61
CA CYS A 783 -4.44 -0.17 -11.17
C CYS A 783 -4.54 -0.37 -9.64
N ALA A 784 -4.08 -1.51 -9.14
CA ALA A 784 -3.93 -1.79 -7.71
C ALA A 784 -3.15 -0.66 -7.02
N THR A 785 -3.72 -0.04 -5.99
CA THR A 785 -3.21 1.24 -5.44
C THR A 785 -3.18 1.31 -3.91
N ALA A 786 -1.98 1.51 -3.35
CA ALA A 786 -1.81 1.90 -1.95
C ALA A 786 -1.59 3.42 -1.80
N CYS A 787 -2.02 4.00 -0.69
CA CYS A 787 -2.03 5.45 -0.47
C CYS A 787 -1.35 5.85 0.86
N LEU A 788 -0.45 6.82 0.79
CA LEU A 788 0.15 7.51 1.93
C LEU A 788 -0.20 9.00 1.87
N TRP A 789 -1.01 9.50 2.79
CA TRP A 789 -1.39 10.91 2.84
C TRP A 789 -1.04 11.53 4.19
N SER A 790 -0.13 12.51 4.19
CA SER A 790 0.26 13.23 5.40
C SER A 790 -0.30 14.65 5.40
N THR A 791 -1.07 15.03 6.42
CA THR A 791 -1.64 16.38 6.52
C THR A 791 -1.87 16.80 7.97
N LYS A 792 -2.18 18.07 8.21
CA LYS A 792 -2.69 18.54 9.50
C LYS A 792 -4.19 18.29 9.60
N ASP A 793 -4.66 17.75 10.72
CA ASP A 793 -6.08 17.62 11.10
C ASP A 793 -6.99 17.13 9.92
N PRO A 794 -6.76 15.96 9.29
CA PRO A 794 -7.32 15.61 7.97
C PRO A 794 -8.82 15.88 7.81
N VAL A 795 -9.61 15.48 8.80
CA VAL A 795 -11.09 15.63 8.84
C VAL A 795 -11.50 17.10 8.95
N LYS A 796 -10.77 17.91 9.72
CA LYS A 796 -11.04 19.35 9.93
C LYS A 796 -10.59 20.20 8.73
N THR A 797 -9.54 19.77 8.05
CA THR A 797 -8.94 20.51 6.93
C THR A 797 -9.64 20.21 5.59
N TYR A 798 -10.07 18.97 5.34
CA TYR A 798 -10.67 18.56 4.06
C TYR A 798 -12.09 17.97 4.15
N GLY A 799 -12.68 17.95 5.34
CA GLY A 799 -13.99 17.35 5.58
C GLY A 799 -13.94 15.83 5.74
N ARG A 800 -14.90 15.29 6.50
CA ARG A 800 -15.03 13.83 6.74
C ARG A 800 -15.20 13.06 5.42
N ASP A 801 -15.98 13.58 4.48
CA ASP A 801 -16.24 12.96 3.19
C ASP A 801 -15.00 12.65 2.35
N VAL A 802 -13.97 13.52 2.37
CA VAL A 802 -12.71 13.27 1.64
C VAL A 802 -11.91 12.16 2.33
N VAL A 803 -11.81 12.19 3.65
CA VAL A 803 -11.12 11.16 4.44
C VAL A 803 -11.79 9.80 4.26
N ASP A 804 -13.12 9.76 4.33
CA ASP A 804 -13.90 8.52 4.21
C ASP A 804 -13.98 8.01 2.76
N LEU A 805 -13.87 8.89 1.75
CA LEU A 805 -13.68 8.46 0.37
C LEU A 805 -12.34 7.73 0.20
N VAL A 806 -11.24 8.29 0.73
CA VAL A 806 -9.91 7.66 0.68
C VAL A 806 -9.92 6.32 1.42
N LYS A 807 -10.49 6.25 2.62
CA LYS A 807 -10.57 5.00 3.40
C LYS A 807 -11.47 3.92 2.76
N ARG A 808 -12.59 4.30 2.14
CA ARG A 808 -13.50 3.32 1.49
C ARG A 808 -12.92 2.73 0.21
N GLN A 809 -12.26 3.56 -0.61
CA GLN A 809 -11.67 3.10 -1.88
C GLN A 809 -10.32 2.43 -1.70
N ILE A 810 -9.55 2.79 -0.66
CA ILE A 810 -8.26 2.20 -0.33
C ILE A 810 -8.28 1.83 1.18
N PRO A 811 -8.77 0.64 1.56
CA PRO A 811 -8.90 0.24 2.97
C PRO A 811 -7.59 0.21 3.77
N GLY A 812 -6.44 0.10 3.09
CA GLY A 812 -5.10 0.22 3.69
C GLY A 812 -4.50 1.63 3.69
N ALA A 813 -5.27 2.69 3.38
CA ALA A 813 -4.69 4.03 3.23
C ALA A 813 -4.10 4.58 4.54
N VAL A 814 -2.80 4.86 4.53
CA VAL A 814 -2.06 5.42 5.66
C VAL A 814 -2.26 6.93 5.67
N ILE A 815 -3.20 7.40 6.49
CA ILE A 815 -3.49 8.82 6.69
C ILE A 815 -2.77 9.29 7.96
N TRP A 816 -1.65 9.99 7.78
CA TRP A 816 -0.79 10.47 8.86
C TRP A 816 -1.19 11.89 9.29
N ASP A 817 -1.71 12.03 10.51
CA ASP A 817 -2.04 13.35 11.08
C ASP A 817 -0.81 14.00 11.73
N THR A 818 -0.30 15.05 11.09
CA THR A 818 0.87 15.80 11.53
C THR A 818 0.67 16.66 12.77
N THR A 819 -0.57 16.84 13.25
CA THR A 819 -0.84 17.41 14.57
C THR A 819 -0.58 16.39 15.68
N ALA A 820 -1.11 15.17 15.53
CA ALA A 820 -1.07 14.14 16.57
C ALA A 820 0.22 13.31 16.55
N GLN A 821 0.79 13.06 15.36
CA GLN A 821 1.92 12.15 15.16
C GLN A 821 3.21 12.88 14.72
N GLY A 822 3.20 14.22 14.69
CA GLY A 822 4.32 15.03 14.21
C GLY A 822 4.62 14.86 12.72
N ARG A 823 5.78 15.34 12.27
CA ARG A 823 6.17 15.30 10.84
C ARG A 823 6.94 14.00 10.51
N PRO A 824 6.43 13.13 9.62
CA PRO A 824 7.10 11.88 9.29
C PRO A 824 8.28 12.08 8.33
N ASP A 825 9.24 11.15 8.30
CA ASP A 825 10.11 11.04 7.13
C ASP A 825 9.37 10.35 5.99
N MET A 826 8.74 11.17 5.14
CA MET A 826 8.09 10.74 3.89
C MET A 826 8.98 9.86 3.00
N VAL A 827 10.32 9.93 3.09
CA VAL A 827 11.19 9.01 2.33
C VAL A 827 11.16 7.59 2.90
N LYS A 828 11.18 7.45 4.24
CA LYS A 828 11.12 6.16 4.94
C LYS A 828 9.77 5.49 4.66
N LEU A 829 8.67 6.20 4.97
CA LEU A 829 7.31 5.70 4.74
C LEU A 829 7.04 5.36 3.27
N SER A 830 7.41 6.22 2.31
CA SER A 830 7.15 5.95 0.89
C SER A 830 7.98 4.78 0.34
N TYR A 831 9.21 4.60 0.81
CA TYR A 831 10.05 3.47 0.39
C TYR A 831 9.50 2.15 0.93
N ASN A 832 9.15 2.15 2.20
CA ASN A 832 8.66 0.97 2.90
C ASN A 832 7.29 0.55 2.37
N MET A 833 6.35 1.49 2.21
CA MET A 833 5.08 1.22 1.53
C MET A 833 5.28 0.69 0.10
N ALA A 834 6.20 1.26 -0.69
CA ALA A 834 6.49 0.77 -2.04
C ALA A 834 7.07 -0.66 -2.05
N ARG A 835 7.88 -1.03 -1.05
CA ARG A 835 8.39 -2.41 -0.91
C ARG A 835 7.31 -3.38 -0.46
N SER A 836 6.58 -3.07 0.62
CA SER A 836 5.52 -3.92 1.17
C SER A 836 4.35 -4.10 0.19
N PHE A 837 4.00 -3.06 -0.59
CA PHE A 837 2.99 -3.15 -1.66
C PHE A 837 3.48 -3.87 -2.93
N ARG A 838 4.79 -4.13 -3.07
CA ARG A 838 5.44 -4.52 -4.34
C ARG A 838 5.07 -3.56 -5.49
N ALA A 839 5.19 -2.26 -5.24
CA ALA A 839 4.84 -1.22 -6.21
C ALA A 839 5.85 -1.17 -7.37
N GLU A 840 5.35 -1.04 -8.60
CA GLU A 840 6.18 -0.77 -9.77
C GLU A 840 6.67 0.69 -9.79
N ALA A 841 5.87 1.59 -9.21
CA ALA A 841 6.06 3.03 -9.22
C ALA A 841 5.49 3.69 -7.96
N VAL A 842 6.03 4.88 -7.65
CA VAL A 842 5.48 5.82 -6.68
C VAL A 842 5.16 7.13 -7.38
N ILE A 843 3.94 7.67 -7.23
CA ILE A 843 3.60 9.04 -7.65
C ILE A 843 3.39 9.90 -6.41
N ILE A 844 4.20 10.95 -6.24
CA ILE A 844 4.09 11.90 -5.13
C ILE A 844 3.61 13.29 -5.60
N ILE A 845 2.61 13.81 -4.91
CA ILE A 845 2.09 15.18 -5.05
C ILE A 845 2.22 15.89 -3.70
N ALA A 846 3.27 16.70 -3.59
CA ALA A 846 3.65 17.42 -2.38
C ALA A 846 4.31 18.77 -2.77
N ASN A 847 4.70 19.58 -1.78
CA ASN A 847 5.47 20.79 -2.08
C ASN A 847 6.85 20.44 -2.68
N ARG A 848 7.40 21.33 -3.53
CA ARG A 848 8.65 21.14 -4.28
C ARG A 848 9.80 20.55 -3.45
N LYS A 849 9.98 20.96 -2.19
CA LYS A 849 11.06 20.45 -1.32
C LYS A 849 10.82 18.99 -0.92
N ILE A 850 9.61 18.64 -0.50
CA ILE A 850 9.25 17.26 -0.12
C ILE A 850 9.28 16.35 -1.34
N THR A 851 8.64 16.74 -2.45
CA THR A 851 8.58 15.94 -3.68
C THR A 851 10.00 15.64 -4.19
N THR A 852 10.90 16.63 -4.18
CA THR A 852 12.33 16.43 -4.53
C THR A 852 13.04 15.50 -3.55
N LYS A 853 12.81 15.62 -2.22
CA LYS A 853 13.41 14.73 -1.21
C LYS A 853 12.98 13.26 -1.44
N VAL A 854 11.70 13.02 -1.71
CA VAL A 854 11.14 11.68 -1.88
C VAL A 854 11.55 11.07 -3.21
N VAL A 855 11.36 11.74 -4.35
CA VAL A 855 11.76 11.17 -5.66
C VAL A 855 13.25 10.83 -5.69
N TYR A 856 14.13 11.75 -5.25
CA TYR A 856 15.56 11.45 -5.13
C TYR A 856 15.85 10.34 -4.10
N GLY A 857 15.11 10.31 -2.99
CA GLY A 857 15.26 9.29 -1.93
C GLY A 857 14.86 7.87 -2.34
N LEU A 858 13.94 7.74 -3.30
CA LEU A 858 13.41 6.50 -3.86
C LEU A 858 14.19 6.03 -5.09
N GLU A 859 14.38 6.91 -6.09
CA GLU A 859 15.11 6.54 -7.31
C GLU A 859 16.55 6.11 -7.01
N THR A 860 17.21 6.76 -6.03
CA THR A 860 18.57 6.38 -5.58
C THR A 860 18.63 5.10 -4.73
N ARG A 861 17.49 4.40 -4.60
CA ARG A 861 17.31 3.08 -3.97
C ARG A 861 16.60 2.07 -4.89
N GLY A 862 16.51 2.37 -6.19
CA GLY A 862 15.92 1.47 -7.19
C GLY A 862 14.39 1.38 -7.17
N VAL A 863 13.70 2.33 -6.54
CA VAL A 863 12.23 2.47 -6.63
C VAL A 863 11.91 3.59 -7.61
N HIS A 864 11.17 3.29 -8.68
CA HIS A 864 10.75 4.32 -9.64
C HIS A 864 9.80 5.31 -8.97
N ALA A 865 10.12 6.60 -9.05
CA ALA A 865 9.33 7.64 -8.41
C ALA A 865 9.13 8.85 -9.35
N TYR A 866 7.91 9.37 -9.35
CA TYR A 866 7.46 10.48 -10.17
C TYR A 866 6.74 11.50 -9.30
N GLY A 867 6.62 12.74 -9.76
CA GLY A 867 5.83 13.74 -9.06
C GLY A 867 5.87 15.09 -9.74
N ALA A 868 5.02 16.00 -9.27
CA ALA A 868 4.99 17.40 -9.70
C ALA A 868 6.20 18.19 -9.14
N ILE A 869 7.40 17.76 -9.50
CA ILE A 869 8.65 18.55 -9.45
C ILE A 869 8.86 19.12 -10.85
N TRP A 870 9.67 20.17 -10.93
CA TRP A 870 10.08 20.88 -12.14
C TRP A 870 8.98 21.81 -12.65
N ASP A 871 9.27 23.10 -12.53
CA ASP A 871 8.36 24.17 -12.90
C ASP A 871 8.01 24.04 -14.38
N SER A 872 6.71 23.98 -14.67
CA SER A 872 6.18 24.42 -15.96
C SER A 872 6.43 25.91 -16.09
#